data_AF-A0A2S7UXA9-F1
#
_entry.id   AF-A0A2S7UXA9-F1
#
_cell.length_a   1.000
_cell.length_b   1.000
_cell.length_c   1.000
_cell.angle_alpha   90.00
_cell.angle_beta   90.00
_cell.angle_gamma   90.00
#
_symmetry.space_group_name_H-M   'P 1'
#
loop_
_entity.id
_entity.type
_entity.pdbx_description
1 polymer ?
#
loop_
_entity_poly.entity_id
_entity_poly.type
_entity_poly.pdbx_seq_one_letter_code
_entity_poly.pdbx_strand_id
1 'polypeptide(L)'
;MDNKKRILANPFAEFNIKQSLLRALFILPLLLSVTACGDDADTESTADTTPPVITLNGADEITLEYNSLFEELGATALDDVDGSVTVEVNGSVDVLSLGSYLIIYTATDSSDNSITETRQVTVVDTTAPIITLVGDKSVELLQYYSYEDLGVTVYDEYDDDVTVTQTNDIDNTVVGSYTVTYSAIDSEGNEASSVTQKVDILEATPFITTWKTTEANEPITIPTFESGYNYLVDWGDGSAVQENQTGDATHVYASAGTYTVSITGAFPHLYLLGSDKLNRKCLMPVPVELNHICLITAELNRKRLMSVEQWGNTPWRSMKAAFYGANNLTINATDTPVLTNVTDMGYMFYGATAFNQPLDSWDVSNVTDMENMFYGTTAFNQPLDSWDVSNVTDMRWMFEGATVFNQPLDSWDVSNVTYMHSMFEGASAFNQPLDSWDVSNVKGMWRMFSGATAFNQPLDSWGVSSATNMRSMFSGATAFNQPLDSWGVFNVIDMSWMFKGATAFNQPLDSWDVSNVTDMENMFYGTTAFNQPLDSWDVSNVTDMSGIFYGAIAFNQPLDSWDVSNVTDMSRMFEGATVFNQPLDSWDVSNVTDMSGIFYGATAFNQPLDSWDVSSVTDMTSMFFRATAFNQPLDSWDVSSVIDMSFMFLGATAFNQPLNSWDVSNLSSGKYNLGAMTFMFSGATAFNQPLDSWDVSNVTDMSRMFSGATAFNQPLDSWDVSSATDMRSMFSGATAFNQPLDSWDVSNVTNMAVMLSLSGLSTENYDALLNGWSLQILQPDLIFDVSAKYSSASEAARQSIIDTYNWTINDDGLQP
;
A
#
# COMPACT_ATOMS: atom_id res chain seq x y z
N MET A 1 14.00 32.24 13.49
CA MET A 1 14.95 31.93 14.59
C MET A 1 15.97 33.05 14.65
N ASP A 2 16.31 33.47 15.87
CA ASP A 2 17.61 34.00 16.32
C ASP A 2 18.35 35.15 15.60
N ASN A 3 18.68 36.16 16.42
CA ASN A 3 20.05 36.55 16.79
C ASN A 3 21.24 36.06 15.92
N LYS A 4 22.12 37.03 15.65
CA LYS A 4 23.60 36.93 15.62
C LYS A 4 24.32 36.41 14.35
N LYS A 5 25.43 37.13 14.09
CA LYS A 5 26.69 36.80 13.36
C LYS A 5 26.62 36.96 11.84
N ARG A 6 27.32 37.91 11.22
CA ARG A 6 28.78 38.16 11.12
C ARG A 6 29.51 37.04 10.36
N ILE A 7 30.23 37.48 9.32
CA ILE A 7 31.41 36.92 8.64
C ILE A 7 31.19 36.48 7.16
N LEU A 8 31.53 37.41 6.26
CA LEU A 8 32.49 37.33 5.15
C LEU A 8 32.58 36.01 4.33
N ALA A 9 32.30 36.13 3.04
CA ALA A 9 33.11 35.52 1.99
C ALA A 9 33.02 36.35 0.69
N ASN A 10 34.13 37.00 0.36
CA ASN A 10 34.50 37.50 -0.97
C ASN A 10 34.81 36.28 -1.87
N PRO A 11 34.57 36.31 -3.19
CA PRO A 11 35.68 36.63 -4.11
C PRO A 11 35.31 37.32 -5.45
N PHE A 12 36.17 38.27 -5.85
CA PHE A 12 36.67 38.59 -7.23
C PHE A 12 35.64 38.92 -8.35
N ALA A 13 35.79 39.94 -9.20
CA ALA A 13 37.00 40.32 -9.94
C ALA A 13 36.96 41.77 -10.52
N GLU A 14 38.19 42.26 -10.73
CA GLU A 14 38.72 43.44 -11.40
C GLU A 14 37.94 44.06 -12.57
N PHE A 15 37.96 45.41 -12.69
CA PHE A 15 38.55 46.08 -13.86
C PHE A 15 38.96 47.55 -13.58
N ASN A 16 40.06 47.95 -14.24
CA ASN A 16 40.92 49.13 -14.08
C ASN A 16 40.28 50.53 -14.23
N ILE A 17 40.79 51.51 -13.47
CA ILE A 17 40.79 52.95 -13.84
C ILE A 17 42.23 53.49 -13.78
N LYS A 18 42.67 54.10 -14.89
CA LYS A 18 43.87 54.96 -14.97
C LYS A 18 43.43 56.42 -14.83
N GLN A 19 44.01 57.12 -13.85
CA GLN A 19 43.97 58.59 -13.75
C GLN A 19 45.01 59.24 -14.66
N SER A 20 44.68 60.42 -15.18
CA SER A 20 45.65 61.44 -15.61
C SER A 20 45.08 62.83 -15.33
N LEU A 21 45.78 63.57 -14.49
CA LEU A 21 45.55 64.95 -14.06
C LEU A 21 45.55 65.96 -15.22
N LEU A 22 44.75 67.03 -15.09
CA LEU A 22 44.93 68.28 -15.86
C LEU A 22 44.95 69.49 -14.93
N ARG A 23 45.86 70.41 -15.25
CA ARG A 23 46.34 71.57 -14.48
C ARG A 23 45.40 72.78 -14.56
N ALA A 24 45.43 73.55 -13.47
CA ALA A 24 44.95 74.92 -13.31
C ALA A 24 45.69 75.95 -14.19
N LEU A 25 45.04 77.08 -14.51
CA LEU A 25 45.43 78.42 -14.04
C LEU A 25 44.55 79.58 -14.59
N PHE A 26 44.22 80.47 -13.64
CA PHE A 26 43.98 81.93 -13.69
C PHE A 26 42.64 82.56 -14.12
N ILE A 27 42.19 83.40 -13.17
CA ILE A 27 41.04 84.30 -13.07
C ILE A 27 41.45 85.72 -13.49
N LEU A 28 40.50 86.52 -14.01
CA LEU A 28 40.47 87.98 -13.82
C LEU A 28 39.02 88.51 -14.01
N PRO A 29 38.47 89.37 -13.12
CA PRO A 29 37.13 89.95 -13.30
C PRO A 29 37.11 91.45 -13.66
N LEU A 30 35.87 91.86 -13.98
CA LEU A 30 35.27 93.16 -14.39
C LEU A 30 35.68 94.45 -13.64
N LEU A 31 35.63 95.65 -14.27
CA LEU A 31 34.46 96.58 -14.40
C LEU A 31 34.88 98.04 -14.77
N LEU A 32 33.97 98.76 -15.47
CA LEU A 32 34.00 100.20 -15.87
C LEU A 32 33.77 101.13 -14.64
N SER A 33 34.19 102.42 -14.54
CA SER A 33 33.81 103.58 -15.38
C SER A 33 34.44 104.92 -14.86
N VAL A 34 34.82 105.80 -15.81
CA VAL A 34 34.59 107.27 -15.94
C VAL A 34 35.14 108.32 -14.91
N THR A 35 36.12 109.12 -15.40
CA THR A 35 36.49 110.58 -15.25
C THR A 35 35.97 111.44 -14.08
N ALA A 36 36.65 112.45 -13.48
CA ALA A 36 37.76 113.35 -13.85
C ALA A 36 38.35 114.13 -12.63
N CYS A 37 39.58 114.67 -12.82
CA CYS A 37 40.17 115.94 -12.31
C CYS A 37 40.53 116.17 -10.82
N GLY A 38 41.80 116.58 -10.59
CA GLY A 38 42.13 117.77 -9.77
C GLY A 38 42.84 117.58 -8.42
N ASP A 39 44.13 117.93 -8.40
CA ASP A 39 45.04 118.45 -7.36
C ASP A 39 44.80 118.33 -5.83
N ASP A 40 45.96 118.07 -5.18
CA ASP A 40 46.52 118.52 -3.89
C ASP A 40 46.05 118.00 -2.51
N ALA A 41 47.08 117.88 -1.66
CA ALA A 41 47.22 117.28 -0.32
C ALA A 41 46.31 117.83 0.80
N ASP A 42 46.03 117.02 1.84
CA ASP A 42 46.55 117.16 3.22
C ASP A 42 46.08 115.99 4.14
N THR A 43 46.82 115.70 5.20
CA THR A 43 46.78 114.48 6.06
C THR A 43 45.98 114.63 7.36
N GLU A 44 45.26 113.57 7.82
CA GLU A 44 44.92 113.32 9.25
C GLU A 44 44.69 111.81 9.52
N SER A 45 45.13 111.31 10.70
CA SER A 45 45.11 109.88 11.08
C SER A 45 43.72 109.40 11.52
N THR A 46 43.23 108.34 10.87
CA THR A 46 41.93 107.74 11.16
C THR A 46 42.06 106.53 12.08
N ALA A 47 41.11 106.40 13.01
CA ALA A 47 40.89 105.16 13.75
C ALA A 47 40.59 104.03 12.77
N ASP A 48 41.04 102.81 13.10
CA ASP A 48 40.72 101.63 12.33
C ASP A 48 39.21 101.34 12.44
N THR A 49 38.55 101.37 11.30
CA THR A 49 37.10 101.13 11.16
C THR A 49 36.81 100.08 10.11
N THR A 50 37.83 99.35 9.65
CA THR A 50 37.75 98.42 8.53
C THR A 50 37.68 96.99 9.07
N PRO A 51 36.60 96.24 8.82
CA PRO A 51 36.55 94.83 9.20
C PRO A 51 37.56 93.97 8.42
N PRO A 52 37.96 92.80 8.95
CA PRO A 52 38.77 91.82 8.22
C PRO A 52 38.11 91.35 6.92
N VAL A 53 38.89 90.81 6.00
CA VAL A 53 38.40 90.12 4.78
C VAL A 53 38.55 88.62 4.95
N ILE A 54 37.43 87.88 4.92
CA ILE A 54 37.42 86.41 4.98
C ILE A 54 37.62 85.83 3.56
N THR A 55 38.45 84.80 3.45
CA THR A 55 38.63 83.95 2.27
C THR A 55 38.32 82.50 2.67
N LEU A 56 37.25 81.92 2.10
CA LEU A 56 36.88 80.53 2.35
C LEU A 56 37.90 79.55 1.73
N ASN A 57 38.22 78.47 2.44
CA ASN A 57 39.03 77.38 1.87
C ASN A 57 38.09 76.42 1.12
N GLY A 58 38.08 76.48 -0.21
CA GLY A 58 37.15 75.71 -1.04
C GLY A 58 35.95 76.54 -1.51
N ALA A 59 34.91 75.86 -1.99
CA ALA A 59 33.72 76.54 -2.53
C ALA A 59 32.86 77.16 -1.42
N ASP A 60 32.17 78.24 -1.77
CA ASP A 60 31.10 78.89 -1.01
C ASP A 60 29.78 78.12 -1.13
N GLU A 61 29.59 77.33 -2.19
CA GLU A 61 28.46 76.41 -2.37
C GLU A 61 28.95 74.96 -2.59
N ILE A 62 28.40 74.01 -1.83
CA ILE A 62 28.70 72.57 -1.95
C ILE A 62 27.40 71.79 -2.03
N THR A 63 27.29 70.88 -3.00
CA THR A 63 26.19 69.91 -3.08
C THR A 63 26.72 68.52 -2.71
N LEU A 64 26.01 67.81 -1.83
CA LEU A 64 26.36 66.46 -1.37
C LEU A 64 25.18 65.52 -1.64
N GLU A 65 25.48 64.28 -2.00
CA GLU A 65 24.48 63.22 -1.98
C GLU A 65 24.15 62.81 -0.54
N TYR A 66 22.92 62.33 -0.33
CA TYR A 66 22.50 61.70 0.92
C TYR A 66 23.55 60.67 1.38
N ASN A 67 23.82 60.66 2.70
CA ASN A 67 24.78 59.77 3.35
C ASN A 67 26.26 59.92 2.88
N SER A 68 26.58 60.90 2.04
CA SER A 68 27.96 61.19 1.64
C SER A 68 28.74 61.91 2.73
N LEU A 69 30.06 61.70 2.78
CA LEU A 69 30.94 62.34 3.76
C LEU A 69 31.13 63.84 3.44
N PHE A 70 30.90 64.69 4.45
CA PHE A 70 31.23 66.12 4.41
C PHE A 70 32.51 66.41 5.21
N GLU A 71 33.46 67.12 4.61
CA GLU A 71 34.69 67.60 5.26
C GLU A 71 34.71 69.14 5.32
N GLU A 72 34.84 69.70 6.52
CA GLU A 72 34.91 71.15 6.73
C GLU A 72 36.35 71.67 6.58
N LEU A 73 36.58 72.47 5.54
CA LEU A 73 37.91 72.96 5.13
C LEU A 73 38.35 74.28 5.81
N GLY A 74 37.44 74.93 6.54
CA GLY A 74 37.64 76.20 7.23
C GLY A 74 37.69 77.43 6.29
N ALA A 75 38.13 78.55 6.86
CA ALA A 75 38.41 79.80 6.14
C ALA A 75 39.59 80.53 6.79
N THR A 76 40.16 81.50 6.09
CA THR A 76 41.22 82.39 6.60
C THR A 76 40.75 83.84 6.53
N ALA A 77 41.25 84.71 7.41
CA ALA A 77 40.92 86.14 7.37
C ALA A 77 42.16 87.02 7.48
N LEU A 78 42.18 88.11 6.72
CA LEU A 78 43.23 89.12 6.73
C LEU A 78 42.62 90.50 6.95
N ASP A 79 43.22 91.24 7.88
CA ASP A 79 42.93 92.63 8.18
C ASP A 79 44.11 93.52 7.74
N ASP A 80 43.83 94.77 7.34
CA ASP A 80 44.86 95.68 6.81
C ASP A 80 45.75 96.30 7.91
N VAL A 81 45.31 96.27 9.17
CA VAL A 81 46.07 96.73 10.36
C VAL A 81 46.57 95.56 11.21
N ASP A 82 45.71 94.59 11.54
CA ASP A 82 45.99 93.46 12.45
C ASP A 82 46.62 92.23 11.77
N GLY A 83 46.64 92.18 10.44
CA GLY A 83 47.20 91.05 9.69
C GLY A 83 46.30 89.81 9.75
N SER A 84 46.83 88.64 10.13
CA SER A 84 46.03 87.40 10.14
C SER A 84 45.10 87.35 11.35
N VAL A 85 43.79 87.21 11.11
CA VAL A 85 42.75 87.14 12.15
C VAL A 85 42.18 85.73 12.23
N THR A 86 41.85 85.27 13.44
CA THR A 86 41.22 83.95 13.66
C THR A 86 39.78 83.95 13.18
N VAL A 87 39.37 82.89 12.49
CA VAL A 87 37.99 82.70 12.03
C VAL A 87 37.26 81.72 12.94
N GLU A 88 36.14 82.14 13.49
CA GLU A 88 35.21 81.25 14.21
C GLU A 88 34.22 80.63 13.21
N VAL A 89 34.05 79.30 13.27
CA VAL A 89 33.15 78.55 12.38
C VAL A 89 31.93 78.10 13.19
N ASN A 90 30.73 78.47 12.75
CA ASN A 90 29.48 78.11 13.42
C ASN A 90 28.47 77.54 12.42
N GLY A 91 27.97 76.34 12.70
CA GLY A 91 27.09 75.56 11.83
C GLY A 91 27.55 74.11 11.73
N SER A 92 26.66 73.22 11.28
CA SER A 92 26.95 71.81 11.01
C SER A 92 26.06 71.31 9.89
N VAL A 93 26.54 70.34 9.13
CA VAL A 93 25.78 69.67 8.06
C VAL A 93 25.35 68.30 8.56
N ASP A 94 24.06 67.99 8.48
CA ASP A 94 23.54 66.64 8.70
C ASP A 94 23.37 65.95 7.35
N VAL A 95 24.27 65.03 7.01
CA VAL A 95 24.28 64.34 5.71
C VAL A 95 23.21 63.25 5.61
N LEU A 96 22.49 62.96 6.71
CA LEU A 96 21.37 62.01 6.75
C LEU A 96 20.01 62.71 6.69
N SER A 97 19.98 63.99 6.33
CA SER A 97 18.76 64.78 6.16
C SER A 97 18.91 65.65 4.92
N LEU A 98 17.91 65.63 4.03
CA LEU A 98 17.92 66.50 2.84
C LEU A 98 17.68 67.96 3.25
N GLY A 99 18.32 68.88 2.54
CA GLY A 99 18.13 70.31 2.76
C GLY A 99 19.40 71.14 2.63
N SER A 100 19.27 72.44 2.88
CA SER A 100 20.38 73.39 2.83
C SER A 100 20.83 73.80 4.23
N TYR A 101 22.12 73.62 4.47
CA TYR A 101 22.81 73.92 5.73
C TYR A 101 23.73 75.12 5.51
N LEU A 102 23.71 76.06 6.44
CA LEU A 102 24.56 77.25 6.38
C LEU A 102 25.66 77.15 7.43
N ILE A 103 26.91 77.31 7.00
CA ILE A 103 28.07 77.42 7.88
C ILE A 103 28.53 78.87 7.82
N ILE A 104 28.59 79.52 8.98
CA ILE A 104 28.91 80.94 9.14
C ILE A 104 30.34 81.05 9.67
N TYR A 105 31.14 81.85 8.97
CA TYR A 105 32.52 82.15 9.29
C TYR A 105 32.57 83.59 9.77
N THR A 106 32.95 83.80 11.03
CA THR A 106 33.04 85.13 11.62
C THR A 106 34.49 85.45 11.92
N ALA A 107 34.97 86.60 11.43
CA ALA A 107 36.27 87.15 11.79
C ALA A 107 36.06 88.51 12.44
N THR A 108 36.69 88.72 13.59
CA THR A 108 36.62 89.97 14.35
C THR A 108 38.04 90.41 14.69
N ASP A 109 38.39 91.64 14.34
CA ASP A 109 39.70 92.21 14.62
C ASP A 109 39.86 92.61 16.11
N SER A 110 41.01 93.18 16.47
CA SER A 110 41.27 93.62 17.86
C SER A 110 40.57 94.92 18.25
N SER A 111 39.97 95.62 17.28
CA SER A 111 39.20 96.86 17.43
C SER A 111 37.68 96.62 17.44
N ASP A 112 37.25 95.36 17.52
CA ASP A 112 35.86 94.88 17.49
C ASP A 112 35.09 95.12 16.16
N ASN A 113 35.79 95.36 15.04
CA ASN A 113 35.15 95.33 13.73
C ASN A 113 35.00 93.86 13.27
N SER A 114 33.81 93.49 12.81
CA SER A 114 33.48 92.09 12.49
C SER A 114 32.84 91.96 11.11
N ILE A 115 33.18 90.88 10.40
CA ILE A 115 32.48 90.45 9.19
C ILE A 115 32.13 88.97 9.27
N THR A 116 31.09 88.60 8.52
CA THR A 116 30.68 87.21 8.35
C THR A 116 30.65 86.85 6.88
N GLU A 117 31.17 85.68 6.55
CA GLU A 117 30.96 85.00 5.27
C GLU A 117 30.26 83.66 5.50
N THR A 118 29.59 83.13 4.48
CA THR A 118 28.82 81.88 4.63
C THR A 118 29.13 80.87 3.55
N ARG A 119 29.19 79.60 3.94
CA ARG A 119 29.14 78.46 3.02
C ARG A 119 27.77 77.81 3.09
N GLN A 120 27.14 77.60 1.94
CA GLN A 120 25.92 76.80 1.83
C GLN A 120 26.28 75.38 1.42
N VAL A 121 25.81 74.39 2.17
CA VAL A 121 25.92 72.97 1.83
C VAL A 121 24.53 72.41 1.62
N THR A 122 24.23 71.93 0.43
CA THR A 122 22.93 71.34 0.08
C THR A 122 23.08 69.83 -0.02
N VAL A 123 22.38 69.09 0.84
CA VAL A 123 22.26 67.63 0.76
C VAL A 123 21.04 67.31 -0.10
N VAL A 124 21.26 66.57 -1.18
CA VAL A 124 20.26 66.13 -2.16
C VAL A 124 20.28 64.61 -2.26
N ASP A 125 19.21 64.03 -2.79
CA ASP A 125 19.23 62.66 -3.29
C ASP A 125 19.08 62.67 -4.81
N THR A 126 20.10 62.22 -5.51
CA THR A 126 20.10 62.02 -6.97
C THR A 126 20.27 60.56 -7.36
N THR A 127 20.28 59.64 -6.39
CA THR A 127 20.44 58.22 -6.64
C THR A 127 19.10 57.60 -6.99
N ALA A 128 19.04 56.85 -8.08
CA ALA A 128 17.83 56.17 -8.47
C ALA A 128 17.67 54.82 -7.75
N PRO A 129 16.43 54.36 -7.52
CA PRO A 129 16.17 53.06 -6.89
C PRO A 129 16.70 51.89 -7.75
N ILE A 130 17.00 50.77 -7.09
CA ILE A 130 17.47 49.53 -7.72
C ILE A 130 16.36 48.48 -7.72
N ILE A 131 15.98 48.00 -8.89
CA ILE A 131 14.97 46.93 -9.08
C ILE A 131 15.68 45.57 -9.23
N THR A 132 15.20 44.54 -8.54
CA THR A 132 15.66 43.14 -8.67
C THR A 132 14.46 42.23 -8.95
N LEU A 133 14.53 41.44 -10.03
CA LEU A 133 13.47 40.49 -10.41
C LEU A 133 13.39 39.30 -9.44
N VAL A 134 12.17 38.91 -9.07
CA VAL A 134 11.91 37.68 -8.32
C VAL A 134 11.61 36.56 -9.32
N GLY A 135 12.38 35.48 -9.28
CA GLY A 135 12.25 34.35 -10.20
C GLY A 135 13.12 34.46 -11.46
N ASP A 136 12.77 33.68 -12.47
CA ASP A 136 13.59 33.54 -13.69
C ASP A 136 13.44 34.74 -14.62
N LYS A 137 14.55 35.14 -15.25
CA LYS A 137 14.54 36.24 -16.24
C LYS A 137 13.76 35.90 -17.52
N SER A 138 13.52 34.61 -17.77
CA SER A 138 12.78 34.11 -18.93
C SER A 138 11.86 32.97 -18.49
N VAL A 139 10.58 33.06 -18.85
CA VAL A 139 9.57 32.04 -18.59
C VAL A 139 9.01 31.56 -19.92
N GLU A 140 8.90 30.24 -20.11
CA GLU A 140 8.22 29.63 -21.25
C GLU A 140 6.86 29.10 -20.81
N LEU A 141 5.82 29.37 -21.58
CA LEU A 141 4.44 29.01 -21.27
C LEU A 141 3.74 28.51 -22.53
N LEU A 142 2.96 27.44 -22.44
CA LEU A 142 2.13 27.01 -23.57
C LEU A 142 0.94 27.95 -23.76
N GLN A 143 0.51 28.12 -25.00
CA GLN A 143 -0.72 28.82 -25.33
C GLN A 143 -1.88 28.35 -24.42
N TYR A 144 -2.69 29.30 -23.96
CA TYR A 144 -3.84 29.14 -23.04
C TYR A 144 -3.51 28.85 -21.57
N TYR A 145 -2.24 28.66 -21.20
CA TYR A 145 -1.87 28.58 -19.79
C TYR A 145 -1.78 29.97 -19.16
N SER A 146 -2.13 30.08 -17.88
CA SER A 146 -2.04 31.34 -17.14
C SER A 146 -0.61 31.66 -16.76
N TYR A 147 -0.17 32.89 -17.00
CA TYR A 147 1.09 33.42 -16.50
C TYR A 147 0.94 33.92 -15.06
N GLU A 148 1.82 33.46 -14.16
CA GLU A 148 1.93 33.97 -12.79
C GLU A 148 3.15 34.88 -12.67
N ASP A 149 2.92 36.10 -12.20
CA ASP A 149 3.95 37.13 -12.05
C ASP A 149 4.47 37.17 -10.60
N LEU A 150 5.75 36.86 -10.42
CA LEU A 150 6.39 36.83 -9.10
C LEU A 150 6.87 38.22 -8.63
N GLY A 151 6.82 39.23 -9.51
CA GLY A 151 7.14 40.62 -9.21
C GLY A 151 8.64 40.93 -9.07
N VAL A 152 8.92 42.05 -8.40
CA VAL A 152 10.26 42.58 -8.16
C VAL A 152 10.43 43.00 -6.71
N THR A 153 11.66 43.05 -6.22
CA THR A 153 12.05 43.78 -5.01
C THR A 153 12.75 45.07 -5.40
N VAL A 154 12.48 46.17 -4.70
CA VAL A 154 13.10 47.48 -4.95
C VAL A 154 13.81 47.96 -3.70
N TYR A 155 14.97 48.58 -3.88
CA TYR A 155 15.79 49.14 -2.83
C TYR A 155 16.26 50.53 -3.20
N ASP A 156 16.12 51.48 -2.28
CA ASP A 156 16.69 52.82 -2.36
C ASP A 156 17.44 53.13 -1.05
N GLU A 157 18.45 54.00 -1.11
CA GLU A 157 19.29 54.32 0.05
C GLU A 157 18.65 55.37 0.98
N TYR A 158 17.81 56.26 0.44
CA TYR A 158 17.09 57.30 1.19
C TYR A 158 15.63 56.92 1.46
N ASP A 159 14.94 56.41 0.43
CA ASP A 159 13.50 56.14 0.47
C ASP A 159 13.17 54.69 0.86
N ASP A 160 12.54 54.51 2.02
CA ASP A 160 12.02 53.20 2.44
C ASP A 160 10.77 52.76 1.64
N ASP A 161 10.09 53.67 0.92
CA ASP A 161 8.84 53.42 0.20
C ASP A 161 8.88 53.96 -1.24
N VAL A 162 9.45 53.17 -2.15
CA VAL A 162 9.61 53.50 -3.57
C VAL A 162 8.37 53.06 -4.38
N THR A 163 7.87 53.93 -5.26
CA THR A 163 6.71 53.60 -6.11
C THR A 163 7.12 52.74 -7.30
N VAL A 164 6.59 51.52 -7.39
CA VAL A 164 6.81 50.59 -8.51
C VAL A 164 5.64 50.63 -9.49
N THR A 165 5.95 50.74 -10.77
CA THR A 165 4.98 50.63 -11.87
C THR A 165 5.30 49.43 -12.76
N GLN A 166 4.26 48.76 -13.22
CA GLN A 166 4.35 47.55 -14.04
C GLN A 166 3.59 47.74 -15.35
N THR A 167 4.18 47.26 -16.44
CA THR A 167 3.48 47.03 -17.71
C THR A 167 3.48 45.54 -18.02
N ASN A 168 2.28 44.95 -18.12
CA ASN A 168 2.08 43.54 -18.48
C ASN A 168 0.93 43.46 -19.51
N ASP A 169 1.27 43.13 -20.74
CA ASP A 169 0.36 43.02 -21.90
C ASP A 169 0.35 41.61 -22.49
N ILE A 170 0.68 40.60 -21.68
CA ILE A 170 0.75 39.21 -22.12
C ILE A 170 -0.64 38.75 -22.60
N ASP A 171 -0.69 38.33 -23.86
CA ASP A 171 -1.81 37.60 -24.43
C ASP A 171 -1.40 36.13 -24.58
N ASN A 172 -1.78 35.31 -23.60
CA ASN A 172 -1.47 33.88 -23.60
C ASN A 172 -2.21 33.08 -24.68
N THR A 173 -3.07 33.72 -25.47
CA THR A 173 -3.75 33.07 -26.60
C THR A 173 -3.01 33.26 -27.92
N VAL A 174 -1.89 34.01 -27.94
CA VAL A 174 -1.10 34.26 -29.15
C VAL A 174 0.34 33.81 -28.92
N VAL A 175 0.83 32.95 -29.81
CA VAL A 175 2.23 32.50 -29.79
C VAL A 175 3.14 33.70 -30.08
N GLY A 176 4.14 33.90 -29.25
CA GLY A 176 5.00 35.07 -29.35
C GLY A 176 5.87 35.28 -28.13
N SER A 177 6.70 36.32 -28.19
CA SER A 177 7.55 36.74 -27.09
C SER A 177 7.02 38.04 -26.52
N TYR A 178 6.76 38.05 -25.23
CA TYR A 178 6.22 39.17 -24.47
C TYR A 178 7.25 39.64 -23.45
N THR A 179 7.05 40.85 -22.94
CA THR A 179 7.98 41.45 -21.98
C THR A 179 7.20 42.16 -20.89
N VAL A 180 7.32 41.65 -19.66
CA VAL A 180 6.85 42.38 -18.48
C VAL A 180 7.94 43.37 -18.11
N THR A 181 7.57 44.65 -17.99
CA THR A 181 8.51 45.73 -17.66
C THR A 181 8.15 46.35 -16.32
N TYR A 182 9.16 46.45 -15.45
CA TYR A 182 9.07 47.11 -14.15
C TYR A 182 9.91 48.38 -14.16
N SER A 183 9.32 49.46 -13.67
CA SER A 183 9.97 50.75 -13.43
C SER A 183 9.70 51.20 -12.00
N ALA A 184 10.61 51.97 -11.44
CA ALA A 184 10.50 52.50 -10.09
C ALA A 184 10.97 53.95 -10.10
N ILE A 185 10.28 54.80 -9.33
CA ILE A 185 10.65 56.19 -9.11
C ILE A 185 10.59 56.45 -7.60
N ASP A 186 11.63 57.08 -7.08
CA ASP A 186 11.69 57.49 -5.68
C ASP A 186 10.89 58.79 -5.46
N SER A 187 10.94 59.33 -4.24
CA SER A 187 10.16 60.51 -3.84
C SER A 187 10.76 61.82 -4.36
N GLU A 188 12.06 61.85 -4.64
CA GLU A 188 12.81 62.95 -5.24
C GLU A 188 12.70 63.00 -6.78
N GLY A 189 12.17 61.94 -7.39
CA GLY A 189 11.91 61.85 -8.83
C GLY A 189 13.03 61.19 -9.63
N ASN A 190 13.97 60.48 -8.99
CA ASN A 190 14.99 59.72 -9.69
C ASN A 190 14.40 58.40 -10.20
N GLU A 191 14.57 58.14 -11.50
CA GLU A 191 13.99 56.98 -12.17
C GLU A 191 15.00 55.81 -12.23
N ALA A 192 14.59 54.64 -11.73
CA ALA A 192 15.36 53.41 -11.88
C ALA A 192 15.51 53.02 -13.35
N SER A 193 16.64 52.36 -13.68
CA SER A 193 16.73 51.60 -14.92
C SER A 193 15.70 50.47 -14.91
N SER A 194 14.84 50.41 -15.93
CA SER A 194 13.79 49.40 -15.97
C SER A 194 14.36 47.98 -16.03
N VAL A 195 13.69 47.06 -15.34
CA VAL A 195 13.99 45.62 -15.38
C VAL A 195 12.88 44.94 -16.17
N THR A 196 13.26 43.98 -17.01
CA THR A 196 12.32 43.23 -17.83
C THR A 196 12.40 41.74 -17.57
N GLN A 197 11.25 41.08 -17.64
CA GLN A 197 11.11 39.63 -17.66
C GLN A 197 10.54 39.22 -19.02
N LYS A 198 11.23 38.28 -19.68
CA LYS A 198 10.80 37.75 -20.96
C LYS A 198 9.81 36.60 -20.74
N VAL A 199 8.69 36.59 -21.44
CA VAL A 199 7.70 35.51 -21.39
C VAL A 199 7.45 35.02 -22.81
N ASP A 200 7.86 33.80 -23.12
CA ASP A 200 7.65 33.18 -24.43
C ASP A 200 6.42 32.28 -24.39
N ILE A 201 5.39 32.65 -25.14
CA ILE A 201 4.19 31.82 -25.37
C ILE A 201 4.47 30.89 -26.54
N LEU A 202 4.57 29.59 -26.25
CA LEU A 202 4.85 28.53 -27.21
C LEU A 202 3.56 27.92 -27.76
N GLU A 203 3.64 27.36 -28.96
CA GLU A 203 2.50 26.67 -29.59
C GLU A 203 2.09 25.42 -28.79
N ALA A 204 0.81 25.34 -28.44
CA ALA A 204 0.23 24.16 -27.81
C ALA A 204 -0.17 23.15 -28.88
N THR A 205 0.38 21.94 -28.80
CA THR A 205 -0.01 20.80 -29.64
C THR A 205 -1.03 19.95 -28.90
N PRO A 206 -2.16 19.58 -29.54
CA PRO A 206 -3.27 18.95 -28.86
C PRO A 206 -2.97 17.53 -28.40
N PHE A 207 -3.61 17.11 -27.32
CA PHE A 207 -3.83 15.71 -26.98
C PHE A 207 -4.99 15.17 -27.83
N ILE A 208 -4.71 14.19 -28.68
CA ILE A 208 -5.67 13.65 -29.66
C ILE A 208 -6.00 12.20 -29.31
N THR A 209 -7.30 11.90 -29.22
CA THR A 209 -7.83 10.56 -28.92
C THR A 209 -8.92 10.18 -29.90
N THR A 210 -9.21 8.88 -30.04
CA THR A 210 -10.44 8.42 -30.70
C THR A 210 -11.39 7.74 -29.76
N TRP A 211 -12.68 7.98 -29.98
CA TRP A 211 -13.77 7.47 -29.15
C TRP A 211 -14.85 6.85 -30.03
N LYS A 212 -15.49 5.78 -29.57
CA LYS A 212 -16.51 5.04 -30.32
C LYS A 212 -17.88 5.09 -29.64
N THR A 213 -18.91 5.48 -30.38
CA THR A 213 -20.32 5.30 -30.01
C THR A 213 -20.92 4.14 -30.81
N THR A 214 -21.81 3.36 -30.18
CA THR A 214 -22.46 2.19 -30.80
C THR A 214 -23.84 2.49 -31.34
N GLU A 215 -24.53 3.45 -30.74
CA GLU A 215 -25.86 3.90 -31.13
C GLU A 215 -25.88 5.43 -31.28
N ALA A 216 -26.91 5.92 -31.97
CA ALA A 216 -27.14 7.36 -32.11
C ALA A 216 -27.48 8.01 -30.76
N ASN A 217 -27.02 9.24 -30.56
CA ASN A 217 -27.24 10.06 -29.37
C ASN A 217 -26.60 9.50 -28.08
N GLU A 218 -25.54 8.71 -28.22
CA GLU A 218 -24.71 8.33 -27.09
C GLU A 218 -23.76 9.47 -26.69
N PRO A 219 -23.66 9.82 -25.39
CA PRO A 219 -22.72 10.84 -24.93
C PRO A 219 -21.30 10.30 -24.81
N ILE A 220 -20.30 11.12 -25.12
CA ILE A 220 -18.91 10.93 -24.69
C ILE A 220 -18.58 12.05 -23.72
N THR A 221 -17.92 11.69 -22.62
CA THR A 221 -17.48 12.62 -21.60
C THR A 221 -15.96 12.57 -21.48
N ILE A 222 -15.29 13.72 -21.41
CA ILE A 222 -13.89 13.83 -21.03
C ILE A 222 -13.84 14.17 -19.54
N PRO A 223 -13.54 13.20 -18.66
CA PRO A 223 -13.58 13.42 -17.23
C PRO A 223 -12.29 14.05 -16.70
N THR A 224 -12.46 14.91 -15.70
CA THR A 224 -11.45 15.71 -15.03
C THR A 224 -11.38 15.38 -13.54
N PHE A 225 -10.32 15.82 -12.86
CA PHE A 225 -10.12 15.59 -11.43
C PHE A 225 -9.37 16.76 -10.78
N GLU A 226 -9.94 17.30 -9.70
CA GLU A 226 -9.46 18.50 -9.02
C GLU A 226 -9.46 19.75 -9.92
N SER A 227 -8.65 20.76 -9.57
CA SER A 227 -8.58 22.05 -10.28
C SER A 227 -7.40 22.12 -11.26
N GLY A 228 -7.25 23.25 -11.95
CA GLY A 228 -6.16 23.48 -12.91
C GLY A 228 -6.50 23.16 -14.36
N TYR A 229 -7.80 23.00 -14.66
CA TYR A 229 -8.31 22.86 -16.01
C TYR A 229 -8.69 24.21 -16.60
N ASN A 230 -8.25 24.46 -17.82
CA ASN A 230 -8.75 25.52 -18.69
C ASN A 230 -8.42 25.12 -20.13
N TYR A 231 -9.29 24.30 -20.72
CA TYR A 231 -9.02 23.63 -21.99
C TYR A 231 -10.15 23.85 -22.99
N LEU A 232 -9.84 23.60 -24.25
CA LEU A 232 -10.79 23.55 -25.34
C LEU A 232 -10.91 22.11 -25.87
N VAL A 233 -12.09 21.77 -26.37
CA VAL A 233 -12.39 20.44 -26.93
C VAL A 233 -13.03 20.60 -28.31
N ASP A 234 -12.35 20.08 -29.33
CA ASP A 234 -12.93 19.82 -30.65
C ASP A 234 -13.37 18.36 -30.72
N TRP A 235 -14.66 18.13 -30.96
CA TRP A 235 -15.28 16.80 -30.99
C TRP A 235 -15.18 16.10 -32.35
N GLY A 236 -14.60 16.76 -33.37
CA GLY A 236 -14.27 16.17 -34.66
C GLY A 236 -15.45 15.83 -35.57
N ASP A 237 -16.66 16.27 -35.23
CA ASP A 237 -17.89 16.11 -36.05
C ASP A 237 -18.34 17.41 -36.73
N GLY A 238 -17.54 18.48 -36.62
CA GLY A 238 -17.85 19.81 -37.17
C GLY A 238 -18.79 20.64 -36.28
N SER A 239 -19.12 20.16 -35.07
CA SER A 239 -19.76 20.99 -34.04
C SER A 239 -18.82 22.11 -33.56
N ALA A 240 -19.38 23.12 -32.89
CA ALA A 240 -18.58 24.21 -32.36
C ALA A 240 -17.64 23.70 -31.24
N VAL A 241 -16.39 24.15 -31.28
CA VAL A 241 -15.38 23.88 -30.24
C VAL A 241 -15.92 24.35 -28.89
N GLN A 242 -15.82 23.50 -27.87
CA GLN A 242 -16.15 23.87 -26.50
C GLN A 242 -14.92 24.54 -25.88
N GLU A 243 -15.00 25.83 -25.58
CA GLU A 243 -13.89 26.63 -25.04
C GLU A 243 -14.00 26.79 -23.52
N ASN A 244 -12.90 27.15 -22.85
CA ASN A 244 -12.82 27.49 -21.42
C ASN A 244 -13.41 26.43 -20.48
N GLN A 245 -13.20 25.15 -20.80
CA GLN A 245 -13.64 24.04 -19.96
C GLN A 245 -12.76 23.96 -18.71
N THR A 246 -13.40 23.98 -17.53
CA THR A 246 -12.73 23.91 -16.22
C THR A 246 -13.09 22.66 -15.42
N GLY A 247 -13.94 21.79 -15.98
CA GLY A 247 -14.36 20.51 -15.44
C GLY A 247 -14.68 19.54 -16.57
N ASP A 248 -15.53 18.55 -16.33
CA ASP A 248 -15.89 17.55 -17.33
C ASP A 248 -16.56 18.16 -18.56
N ALA A 249 -16.08 17.81 -19.76
CA ALA A 249 -16.71 18.19 -21.03
C ALA A 249 -17.53 17.02 -21.58
N THR A 250 -18.74 17.26 -22.09
CA THR A 250 -19.60 16.20 -22.64
C THR A 250 -20.19 16.60 -23.99
N HIS A 251 -20.28 15.65 -24.91
CA HIS A 251 -20.89 15.82 -26.22
C HIS A 251 -21.68 14.61 -26.66
N VAL A 252 -22.71 14.83 -27.47
CA VAL A 252 -23.64 13.79 -27.95
C VAL A 252 -23.56 13.72 -29.45
N TYR A 253 -23.13 12.56 -29.98
CA TYR A 253 -23.02 12.36 -31.41
C TYR A 253 -24.35 11.90 -32.02
N ALA A 254 -24.79 12.55 -33.10
CA ALA A 254 -26.07 12.27 -33.74
C ALA A 254 -26.15 10.89 -34.40
N SER A 255 -25.00 10.28 -34.72
CA SER A 255 -24.88 8.95 -35.30
C SER A 255 -23.89 8.10 -34.50
N ALA A 256 -24.02 6.78 -34.60
CA ALA A 256 -22.97 5.88 -34.13
C ALA A 256 -21.72 6.03 -35.02
N GLY A 257 -20.54 5.91 -34.43
CA GLY A 257 -19.29 6.02 -35.18
C GLY A 257 -18.05 6.07 -34.30
N THR A 258 -16.89 6.19 -34.95
CA THR A 258 -15.61 6.51 -34.28
C THR A 258 -15.27 7.96 -34.60
N TYR A 259 -14.99 8.74 -33.56
CA TYR A 259 -14.77 10.17 -33.62
C TYR A 259 -13.39 10.50 -33.07
N THR A 260 -12.72 11.47 -33.69
CA THR A 260 -11.44 12.01 -33.23
C THR A 260 -11.71 13.22 -32.35
N VAL A 261 -11.21 13.23 -31.14
CA VAL A 261 -11.36 14.32 -30.16
C VAL A 261 -9.99 14.95 -29.93
N SER A 262 -9.93 16.27 -30.08
CA SER A 262 -8.70 17.07 -29.90
C SER A 262 -8.86 18.00 -28.70
N ILE A 263 -7.93 17.91 -27.76
CA ILE A 263 -7.92 18.70 -26.52
C ILE A 263 -6.67 19.59 -26.50
N THR A 264 -6.86 20.89 -26.34
CA THR A 264 -5.75 21.88 -26.25
C THR A 264 -5.95 22.77 -25.03
N GLY A 265 -4.86 23.32 -24.50
CA GLY A 265 -4.87 24.18 -23.31
C GLY A 265 -4.54 23.41 -22.03
N ALA A 266 -4.87 23.98 -20.87
CA ALA A 266 -4.53 23.40 -19.59
C ALA A 266 -5.40 22.18 -19.28
N PHE A 267 -4.87 20.99 -19.60
CA PHE A 267 -5.51 19.69 -19.37
C PHE A 267 -4.55 18.74 -18.62
N PRO A 268 -4.35 18.95 -17.30
CA PRO A 268 -3.26 18.30 -16.57
C PRO A 268 -3.50 16.82 -16.23
N HIS A 269 -4.73 16.32 -16.35
CA HIS A 269 -5.09 14.98 -15.87
C HIS A 269 -6.41 14.50 -16.51
N LEU A 270 -6.36 13.36 -17.21
CA LEU A 270 -7.54 12.60 -17.62
C LEU A 270 -7.88 11.64 -16.49
N TYR A 271 -9.13 11.57 -16.02
CA TYR A 271 -9.46 10.74 -14.85
C TYR A 271 -10.67 9.84 -15.09
N LEU A 272 -10.41 8.64 -15.61
CA LEU A 272 -11.45 7.71 -16.05
C LEU A 272 -12.09 6.88 -14.93
N LEU A 273 -11.54 6.88 -13.72
CA LEU A 273 -12.17 6.21 -12.57
C LEU A 273 -13.51 6.85 -12.17
N GLY A 274 -13.74 8.12 -12.55
CA GLY A 274 -14.94 8.91 -12.27
C GLY A 274 -14.78 9.82 -11.05
N SER A 275 -15.24 11.07 -11.14
CA SER A 275 -15.10 12.13 -10.13
C SER A 275 -15.99 11.97 -8.88
N ASP A 276 -16.73 10.87 -8.78
CA ASP A 276 -17.57 10.61 -7.63
C ASP A 276 -16.71 10.38 -6.39
N LYS A 277 -16.73 11.38 -5.50
CA LYS A 277 -16.33 11.34 -4.08
C LYS A 277 -17.00 10.20 -3.26
N LEU A 278 -17.67 9.26 -3.93
CA LEU A 278 -18.39 8.08 -3.43
C LEU A 278 -17.59 6.77 -3.58
N ASN A 279 -16.43 6.74 -4.27
CA ASN A 279 -15.64 5.50 -4.38
C ASN A 279 -15.02 5.00 -3.06
N ARG A 280 -14.94 5.80 -1.99
CA ARG A 280 -14.65 5.26 -0.65
C ARG A 280 -15.81 4.47 -0.05
N LYS A 281 -17.04 4.63 -0.55
CA LYS A 281 -18.23 3.91 -0.08
C LYS A 281 -18.54 2.67 -0.91
N CYS A 282 -17.92 2.46 -2.06
CA CYS A 282 -18.04 1.21 -2.83
C CYS A 282 -16.98 0.16 -2.45
N LEU A 283 -16.07 0.50 -1.53
CA LEU A 283 -15.21 -0.44 -0.81
C LEU A 283 -15.81 -0.88 0.55
N MET A 284 -17.07 -0.51 0.84
CA MET A 284 -17.84 -0.97 2.00
C MET A 284 -19.31 -1.22 1.59
N PRO A 285 -20.08 -2.11 2.25
CA PRO A 285 -21.43 -2.44 1.81
C PRO A 285 -22.40 -1.28 2.12
N VAL A 286 -23.04 -0.72 1.08
CA VAL A 286 -24.16 0.22 1.20
C VAL A 286 -25.29 -0.20 0.25
N PRO A 287 -26.58 0.09 0.57
CA PRO A 287 -27.73 -0.52 -0.09
C PRO A 287 -27.90 -0.20 -1.58
N VAL A 288 -28.49 -1.18 -2.28
CA VAL A 288 -28.39 -1.46 -3.73
C VAL A 288 -29.11 -0.47 -4.67
N GLU A 289 -29.95 0.43 -4.17
CA GLU A 289 -30.92 1.12 -5.04
C GLU A 289 -30.49 2.48 -5.62
N LEU A 290 -29.35 3.04 -5.21
CA LEU A 290 -28.77 4.27 -5.83
C LEU A 290 -27.51 4.00 -6.67
N ASN A 291 -27.07 2.74 -6.75
CA ASN A 291 -25.80 2.35 -7.37
C ASN A 291 -25.91 2.10 -8.89
N HIS A 292 -27.11 1.81 -9.43
CA HIS A 292 -27.22 1.27 -10.78
C HIS A 292 -27.12 2.27 -11.95
N ILE A 293 -27.35 3.58 -11.77
CA ILE A 293 -27.31 4.54 -12.91
C ILE A 293 -25.92 5.19 -13.06
N CYS A 294 -25.21 5.42 -11.95
CA CYS A 294 -23.86 6.00 -11.97
C CYS A 294 -22.81 4.99 -12.48
N LEU A 295 -22.91 3.71 -12.06
CA LEU A 295 -22.01 2.65 -12.50
C LEU A 295 -22.06 2.41 -14.02
N ILE A 296 -23.25 2.49 -14.65
CA ILE A 296 -23.41 2.21 -16.09
C ILE A 296 -22.73 3.27 -16.97
N THR A 297 -22.81 4.56 -16.59
CA THR A 297 -22.34 5.66 -17.47
C THR A 297 -20.81 5.78 -17.48
N ALA A 298 -20.16 5.69 -16.32
CA ALA A 298 -18.69 5.73 -16.22
C ALA A 298 -18.03 4.46 -16.78
N GLU A 299 -18.64 3.29 -16.58
CA GLU A 299 -18.20 2.03 -17.20
C GLU A 299 -18.29 2.09 -18.73
N LEU A 300 -19.36 2.67 -19.28
CA LEU A 300 -19.54 2.79 -20.72
C LEU A 300 -18.52 3.78 -21.31
N ASN A 301 -18.30 4.93 -20.69
CA ASN A 301 -17.38 5.95 -21.19
C ASN A 301 -15.94 5.44 -21.34
N ARG A 302 -15.43 4.68 -20.36
CA ARG A 302 -14.11 4.03 -20.42
C ARG A 302 -13.96 3.04 -21.57
N LYS A 303 -15.01 2.26 -21.85
CA LYS A 303 -15.04 1.30 -22.97
C LYS A 303 -15.10 2.00 -24.35
N ARG A 304 -15.51 3.27 -24.39
CA ARG A 304 -15.60 4.06 -25.62
C ARG A 304 -14.27 4.67 -26.04
N LEU A 305 -13.31 4.87 -25.14
CA LEU A 305 -11.96 5.32 -25.51
C LEU A 305 -11.24 4.20 -26.28
N MET A 306 -10.85 4.49 -27.52
CA MET A 306 -10.28 3.52 -28.45
C MET A 306 -8.78 3.72 -28.66
N SER A 307 -8.32 4.96 -28.75
CA SER A 307 -6.89 5.22 -29.00
C SER A 307 -6.41 6.57 -28.50
N VAL A 308 -5.11 6.64 -28.24
CA VAL A 308 -4.33 7.89 -28.23
C VAL A 308 -3.61 7.99 -29.57
N GLU A 309 -3.93 9.03 -30.34
CA GLU A 309 -3.34 9.31 -31.66
C GLU A 309 -2.17 10.30 -31.55
N GLN A 310 -2.16 11.16 -30.53
CA GLN A 310 -1.09 12.11 -30.25
C GLN A 310 -1.13 12.52 -28.78
N TRP A 311 0.02 12.59 -28.11
CA TRP A 311 0.11 13.10 -26.73
C TRP A 311 0.09 14.62 -26.67
N GLY A 312 0.75 15.27 -27.63
CA GLY A 312 0.98 16.70 -27.63
C GLY A 312 2.06 17.10 -26.60
N ASN A 313 2.14 18.39 -26.31
CA ASN A 313 3.14 18.96 -25.40
C ASN A 313 2.53 19.44 -24.08
N THR A 314 1.26 19.10 -23.81
CA THR A 314 0.58 19.39 -22.54
C THR A 314 1.34 18.73 -21.37
N PRO A 315 1.86 19.51 -20.39
CA PRO A 315 2.49 18.94 -19.21
C PRO A 315 1.44 18.27 -18.32
N TRP A 316 1.58 16.96 -18.13
CA TRP A 316 0.72 16.19 -17.25
C TRP A 316 1.10 16.42 -15.79
N ARG A 317 0.11 16.60 -14.93
CA ARG A 317 0.30 16.69 -13.46
C ARG A 317 0.14 15.33 -12.79
N SER A 318 -0.72 14.47 -13.34
CA SER A 318 -0.92 13.11 -12.86
C SER A 318 -1.41 12.22 -13.99
N MET A 319 -1.01 10.94 -13.95
CA MET A 319 -1.55 9.88 -14.81
C MET A 319 -2.43 8.90 -14.03
N LYS A 320 -2.71 9.19 -12.75
CA LYS A 320 -3.52 8.35 -11.88
C LYS A 320 -4.86 8.02 -12.54
N ALA A 321 -5.14 6.76 -12.77
CA ALA A 321 -6.39 6.28 -13.37
C ALA A 321 -6.76 6.92 -14.74
N ALA A 322 -5.78 7.40 -15.52
CA ALA A 322 -6.05 8.04 -16.81
C ALA A 322 -6.68 7.11 -17.85
N PHE A 323 -6.31 5.83 -17.83
CA PHE A 323 -6.80 4.80 -18.76
C PHE A 323 -7.49 3.64 -18.03
N TYR A 324 -8.00 3.91 -16.82
CA TYR A 324 -8.70 2.93 -16.01
C TYR A 324 -9.80 2.25 -16.81
N GLY A 325 -9.80 0.92 -16.87
CA GLY A 325 -10.80 0.09 -17.53
C GLY A 325 -10.94 0.29 -19.04
N ALA A 326 -9.98 0.97 -19.68
CA ALA A 326 -10.02 1.27 -21.11
C ALA A 326 -9.63 0.03 -21.96
N ASN A 327 -10.50 -0.98 -21.97
CA ASN A 327 -10.23 -2.29 -22.60
C ASN A 327 -9.95 -2.23 -24.11
N ASN A 328 -10.37 -1.17 -24.80
CA ASN A 328 -10.17 -1.04 -26.24
C ASN A 328 -8.99 -0.13 -26.60
N LEU A 329 -8.25 0.37 -25.60
CA LEU A 329 -7.20 1.36 -25.79
C LEU A 329 -6.03 0.83 -26.62
N THR A 330 -5.65 1.61 -27.62
CA THR A 330 -4.44 1.46 -28.44
C THR A 330 -3.63 2.76 -28.39
N ILE A 331 -2.31 2.69 -28.58
CA ILE A 331 -1.44 3.88 -28.65
C ILE A 331 -0.84 3.92 -30.04
N ASN A 332 -1.42 4.78 -30.90
CA ASN A 332 -0.95 5.03 -32.26
C ASN A 332 0.01 6.23 -32.31
N ALA A 333 0.06 7.01 -31.23
CA ALA A 333 0.92 8.17 -31.06
C ALA A 333 2.39 7.83 -31.30
N THR A 334 3.07 8.71 -32.04
CA THR A 334 4.52 8.62 -32.29
C THR A 334 5.33 9.51 -31.36
N ASP A 335 4.67 10.43 -30.66
CA ASP A 335 5.22 11.25 -29.58
C ASP A 335 5.01 10.56 -28.22
N THR A 336 5.61 11.12 -27.17
CA THR A 336 5.51 10.63 -25.79
C THR A 336 4.87 11.69 -24.89
N PRO A 337 4.16 11.30 -23.82
CA PRO A 337 3.61 12.25 -22.87
C PRO A 337 4.71 13.05 -22.16
N VAL A 338 4.45 14.33 -21.89
CA VAL A 338 5.32 15.16 -21.04
C VAL A 338 5.02 14.87 -19.57
N LEU A 339 5.83 14.02 -18.96
CA LEU A 339 5.63 13.47 -17.61
C LEU A 339 6.45 14.17 -16.52
N THR A 340 7.13 15.27 -16.83
CA THR A 340 8.08 15.94 -15.92
C THR A 340 7.48 16.32 -14.56
N ASN A 341 6.16 16.52 -14.46
CA ASN A 341 5.46 16.87 -13.22
C ASN A 341 4.63 15.71 -12.63
N VAL A 342 4.69 14.50 -13.20
CA VAL A 342 3.90 13.35 -12.76
C VAL A 342 4.62 12.58 -11.67
N THR A 343 4.01 12.52 -10.48
CA THR A 343 4.49 11.70 -9.36
C THR A 343 3.61 10.47 -9.08
N ASP A 344 2.38 10.45 -9.60
CA ASP A 344 1.37 9.40 -9.37
C ASP A 344 0.85 8.85 -10.71
N MET A 345 1.12 7.56 -10.94
CA MET A 345 0.63 6.74 -12.06
C MET A 345 -0.30 5.61 -11.60
N GLY A 346 -0.77 5.67 -10.36
CA GLY A 346 -1.57 4.61 -9.75
C GLY A 346 -2.85 4.34 -10.55
N TYR A 347 -3.21 3.05 -10.71
CA TYR A 347 -4.38 2.59 -11.45
C TYR A 347 -4.44 2.99 -12.93
N MET A 348 -3.36 3.51 -13.52
CA MET A 348 -3.38 4.10 -14.87
C MET A 348 -4.03 3.17 -15.91
N PHE A 349 -3.69 1.88 -15.93
CA PHE A 349 -4.26 0.87 -16.82
C PHE A 349 -5.07 -0.21 -16.09
N TYR A 350 -5.55 0.08 -14.88
CA TYR A 350 -6.29 -0.88 -14.06
C TYR A 350 -7.45 -1.50 -14.85
N GLY A 351 -7.47 -2.83 -14.94
CA GLY A 351 -8.51 -3.61 -15.58
C GLY A 351 -8.61 -3.41 -17.09
N ALA A 352 -7.64 -2.79 -17.76
CA ALA A 352 -7.57 -2.64 -19.21
C ALA A 352 -7.11 -3.97 -19.84
N THR A 353 -8.00 -4.96 -19.90
CA THR A 353 -7.65 -6.38 -20.13
C THR A 353 -6.97 -6.66 -21.47
N ALA A 354 -7.26 -5.89 -22.53
CA ALA A 354 -6.61 -6.06 -23.84
C ALA A 354 -5.43 -5.10 -24.09
N PHE A 355 -5.06 -4.27 -23.10
CA PHE A 355 -3.97 -3.31 -23.23
C PHE A 355 -2.61 -4.04 -23.34
N ASN A 356 -1.85 -3.72 -24.39
CA ASN A 356 -0.54 -4.32 -24.67
C ASN A 356 0.28 -3.42 -25.61
N GLN A 357 0.45 -2.15 -25.24
CA GLN A 357 1.09 -1.12 -26.08
C GLN A 357 2.46 -0.73 -25.52
N PRO A 358 3.46 -0.37 -26.37
CA PRO A 358 4.80 -0.04 -25.91
C PRO A 358 4.83 1.25 -25.08
N LEU A 359 5.59 1.23 -23.98
CA LEU A 359 5.72 2.33 -23.02
C LEU A 359 7.19 2.61 -22.62
N ASP A 360 8.13 1.88 -23.22
CA ASP A 360 9.56 1.90 -22.89
C ASP A 360 10.23 3.27 -23.11
N SER A 361 9.64 4.11 -23.97
CA SER A 361 10.14 5.45 -24.26
C SER A 361 9.65 6.54 -23.28
N TRP A 362 8.84 6.18 -22.27
CA TRP A 362 8.30 7.14 -21.32
C TRP A 362 9.32 7.47 -20.23
N ASP A 363 9.49 8.76 -19.95
CA ASP A 363 10.29 9.23 -18.83
C ASP A 363 9.45 9.19 -17.54
N VAL A 364 9.72 8.19 -16.71
CA VAL A 364 9.03 7.97 -15.42
C VAL A 364 9.90 8.34 -14.21
N SER A 365 11.02 9.03 -14.42
CA SER A 365 12.04 9.29 -13.39
C SER A 365 11.51 10.08 -12.18
N ASN A 366 10.43 10.86 -12.31
CA ASN A 366 9.82 11.60 -11.21
C ASN A 366 8.66 10.86 -10.50
N VAL A 367 8.31 9.66 -10.97
CA VAL A 367 7.18 8.89 -10.43
C VAL A 367 7.55 8.28 -9.09
N THR A 368 6.66 8.46 -8.11
CA THR A 368 6.81 7.91 -6.75
C THR A 368 5.77 6.82 -6.41
N ASP A 369 4.65 6.78 -7.12
CA ASP A 369 3.52 5.87 -6.89
C ASP A 369 3.08 5.19 -8.20
N MET A 370 3.17 3.85 -8.23
CA MET A 370 2.74 2.98 -9.34
C MET A 370 1.73 1.92 -8.87
N GLU A 371 1.02 2.15 -7.77
CA GLU A 371 0.09 1.16 -7.21
C GLU A 371 -0.96 0.75 -8.26
N ASN A 372 -1.22 -0.56 -8.40
CA ASN A 372 -2.24 -1.09 -9.30
C ASN A 372 -2.11 -0.70 -10.80
N MET A 373 -0.96 -0.18 -11.25
CA MET A 373 -0.83 0.42 -12.59
C MET A 373 -1.28 -0.53 -13.72
N PHE A 374 -0.90 -1.81 -13.66
CA PHE A 374 -1.23 -2.86 -14.62
C PHE A 374 -2.12 -3.98 -14.03
N TYR A 375 -2.83 -3.70 -12.93
CA TYR A 375 -3.76 -4.65 -12.32
C TYR A 375 -4.76 -5.17 -13.36
N GLY A 376 -4.93 -6.48 -13.47
CA GLY A 376 -5.89 -7.13 -14.37
C GLY A 376 -5.66 -6.89 -15.86
N THR A 377 -4.48 -6.41 -16.27
CA THR A 377 -4.11 -6.24 -17.68
C THR A 377 -3.69 -7.57 -18.29
N THR A 378 -4.66 -8.48 -18.48
CA THR A 378 -4.41 -9.89 -18.83
C THR A 378 -3.69 -10.12 -20.16
N ALA A 379 -3.61 -9.11 -21.04
CA ALA A 379 -2.87 -9.17 -22.30
C ALA A 379 -1.50 -8.45 -22.29
N PHE A 380 -1.17 -7.70 -21.22
CA PHE A 380 0.00 -6.84 -21.19
C PHE A 380 1.31 -7.65 -21.08
N ASN A 381 2.23 -7.42 -22.01
CA ASN A 381 3.54 -8.08 -22.05
C ASN A 381 4.57 -7.25 -22.85
N GLN A 382 4.71 -5.96 -22.53
CA GLN A 382 5.64 -5.04 -23.21
C GLN A 382 6.85 -4.73 -22.32
N PRO A 383 8.04 -4.47 -22.91
CA PRO A 383 9.26 -4.19 -22.14
C PRO A 383 9.12 -2.90 -21.33
N LEU A 384 9.71 -2.90 -20.14
CA LEU A 384 9.74 -1.78 -19.19
C LEU A 384 11.14 -1.60 -18.56
N ASP A 385 12.15 -2.30 -19.06
CA ASP A 385 13.51 -2.37 -18.49
C ASP A 385 14.28 -1.03 -18.60
N SER A 386 13.83 -0.13 -19.46
CA SER A 386 14.38 1.22 -19.64
C SER A 386 13.86 2.25 -18.63
N TRP A 387 12.84 1.90 -17.83
CA TRP A 387 12.24 2.83 -16.87
C TRP A 387 13.18 3.09 -15.69
N ASP A 388 13.38 4.37 -15.38
CA ASP A 388 14.02 4.80 -14.14
C ASP A 388 12.97 4.84 -13.02
N VAL A 389 12.94 3.77 -12.21
CA VAL A 389 12.03 3.64 -11.06
C VAL A 389 12.68 4.00 -9.72
N SER A 390 13.86 4.64 -9.72
CA SER A 390 14.63 4.87 -8.49
C SER A 390 13.91 5.74 -7.48
N ASN A 391 12.91 6.53 -7.89
CA ASN A 391 12.11 7.38 -6.99
C ASN A 391 10.80 6.71 -6.52
N VAL A 392 10.47 5.51 -7.03
CA VAL A 392 9.22 4.83 -6.69
C VAL A 392 9.28 4.27 -5.27
N THR A 393 8.21 4.51 -4.52
CA THR A 393 8.05 4.06 -3.12
C THR A 393 6.92 3.04 -2.94
N ASP A 394 5.96 3.01 -3.87
CA ASP A 394 4.78 2.14 -3.84
C ASP A 394 4.57 1.43 -5.20
N MET A 395 4.65 0.10 -5.18
CA MET A 395 4.43 -0.81 -6.33
C MET A 395 3.41 -1.90 -6.02
N ARG A 396 2.55 -1.72 -5.00
CA ARG A 396 1.59 -2.76 -4.61
C ARG A 396 0.64 -3.08 -5.75
N TRP A 397 0.35 -4.36 -5.93
CA TRP A 397 -0.60 -4.86 -6.93
C TRP A 397 -0.28 -4.46 -8.38
N MET A 398 0.93 -3.97 -8.68
CA MET A 398 1.24 -3.36 -9.97
C MET A 398 0.95 -4.29 -11.14
N PHE A 399 1.30 -5.58 -11.04
CA PHE A 399 1.06 -6.61 -12.06
C PHE A 399 0.09 -7.71 -11.60
N GLU A 400 -0.74 -7.45 -10.57
CA GLU A 400 -1.70 -8.46 -10.12
C GLU A 400 -2.63 -8.84 -11.30
N GLY A 401 -2.76 -10.12 -11.60
CA GLY A 401 -3.62 -10.63 -12.68
C GLY A 401 -3.13 -10.29 -14.10
N ALA A 402 -1.92 -9.76 -14.28
CA ALA A 402 -1.28 -9.61 -15.59
C ALA A 402 -0.77 -10.98 -16.07
N THR A 403 -1.71 -11.88 -16.41
CA THR A 403 -1.49 -13.33 -16.52
C THR A 403 -0.42 -13.75 -17.54
N VAL A 404 -0.16 -12.94 -18.57
CA VAL A 404 0.83 -13.20 -19.63
C VAL A 404 2.12 -12.39 -19.51
N PHE A 405 2.21 -11.49 -18.54
CA PHE A 405 3.36 -10.60 -18.36
C PHE A 405 4.61 -11.42 -17.98
N ASN A 406 5.68 -11.25 -18.74
CA ASN A 406 6.94 -11.97 -18.55
C ASN A 406 8.14 -11.22 -19.16
N GLN A 407 8.25 -9.91 -18.88
CA GLN A 407 9.33 -9.05 -19.39
C GLN A 407 10.37 -8.76 -18.30
N PRO A 408 11.66 -8.57 -18.68
CA PRO A 408 12.75 -8.36 -17.72
C PRO A 408 12.55 -7.07 -16.92
N LEU A 409 12.88 -7.12 -15.63
CA LEU A 409 12.81 -6.02 -14.67
C LEU A 409 14.05 -5.93 -13.77
N ASP A 410 15.11 -6.71 -14.07
CA ASP A 410 16.33 -6.83 -13.26
C ASP A 410 17.17 -5.54 -13.24
N SER A 411 16.94 -4.62 -14.18
CA SER A 411 17.57 -3.29 -14.23
C SER A 411 16.98 -2.26 -13.26
N TRP A 412 15.81 -2.55 -12.67
CA TRP A 412 15.10 -1.60 -11.82
C TRP A 412 15.82 -1.39 -10.47
N ASP A 413 16.04 -0.13 -10.11
CA ASP A 413 16.45 0.26 -8.75
C ASP A 413 15.20 0.38 -7.86
N VAL A 414 14.92 -0.68 -7.11
CA VAL A 414 13.80 -0.75 -6.16
C VAL A 414 14.18 -0.39 -4.73
N SER A 415 15.38 0.16 -4.50
CA SER A 415 15.91 0.41 -3.15
C SER A 415 15.06 1.38 -2.32
N ASN A 416 14.27 2.26 -2.95
CA ASN A 416 13.35 3.17 -2.28
C ASN A 416 11.92 2.62 -2.08
N VAL A 417 11.61 1.42 -2.59
CA VAL A 417 10.29 0.82 -2.46
C VAL A 417 10.06 0.34 -1.03
N THR A 418 8.92 0.74 -0.46
CA THR A 418 8.49 0.33 0.90
C THR A 418 7.26 -0.58 0.87
N TYR A 419 6.44 -0.47 -0.18
CA TYR A 419 5.23 -1.25 -0.38
C TYR A 419 5.28 -2.03 -1.70
N MET A 420 5.37 -3.37 -1.62
CA MET A 420 5.54 -4.26 -2.79
C MET A 420 4.68 -5.55 -2.71
N HIS A 421 3.77 -5.64 -1.75
CA HIS A 421 2.91 -6.82 -1.62
C HIS A 421 1.98 -7.01 -2.82
N SER A 422 1.64 -8.27 -3.10
CA SER A 422 0.80 -8.70 -4.24
C SER A 422 1.25 -8.20 -5.62
N MET A 423 2.49 -7.71 -5.78
CA MET A 423 2.95 -7.12 -7.05
C MET A 423 2.79 -8.06 -8.25
N PHE A 424 3.04 -9.37 -8.08
CA PHE A 424 2.91 -10.39 -9.13
C PHE A 424 1.83 -11.43 -8.80
N GLU A 425 0.85 -11.10 -7.95
CA GLU A 425 -0.23 -12.02 -7.59
C GLU A 425 -1.03 -12.41 -8.87
N GLY A 426 -1.11 -13.70 -9.19
CA GLY A 426 -1.81 -14.19 -10.39
C GLY A 426 -1.11 -13.88 -11.72
N ALA A 427 0.11 -13.32 -11.73
CA ALA A 427 0.92 -13.14 -12.94
C ALA A 427 1.50 -14.49 -13.42
N SER A 428 0.62 -15.36 -13.91
CA SER A 428 0.89 -16.80 -14.08
C SER A 428 2.06 -17.14 -15.00
N ALA A 429 2.38 -16.28 -15.97
CA ALA A 429 3.48 -16.49 -16.91
C ALA A 429 4.81 -15.88 -16.44
N PHE A 430 4.81 -15.07 -15.38
CA PHE A 430 5.98 -14.32 -14.95
C PHE A 430 7.07 -15.24 -14.40
N ASN A 431 8.27 -15.15 -14.97
CA ASN A 431 9.42 -15.97 -14.61
C ASN A 431 10.74 -15.28 -15.01
N GLN A 432 10.91 -14.00 -14.64
CA GLN A 432 12.10 -13.19 -14.93
C GLN A 432 12.97 -12.98 -13.69
N PRO A 433 14.30 -12.84 -13.84
CA PRO A 433 15.21 -12.68 -12.72
C PRO A 433 14.93 -11.37 -11.95
N LEU A 434 15.06 -11.44 -10.62
CA LEU A 434 14.86 -10.32 -9.70
C LEU A 434 15.94 -10.29 -8.60
N ASP A 435 16.99 -11.10 -8.72
CA ASP A 435 18.04 -11.27 -7.72
C ASP A 435 18.90 -10.00 -7.52
N SER A 436 18.88 -9.06 -8.45
CA SER A 436 19.55 -7.76 -8.34
C SER A 436 18.83 -6.76 -7.43
N TRP A 437 17.57 -7.01 -7.07
CA TRP A 437 16.74 -6.06 -6.34
C TRP A 437 17.15 -5.89 -4.87
N ASP A 438 17.32 -4.64 -4.43
CA ASP A 438 17.45 -4.31 -3.02
C ASP A 438 16.06 -4.10 -2.38
N VAL A 439 15.56 -5.14 -1.72
CA VAL A 439 14.26 -5.12 -1.03
C VAL A 439 14.37 -4.79 0.47
N SER A 440 15.52 -4.28 0.93
CA SER A 440 15.79 -4.10 2.37
C SER A 440 14.87 -3.11 3.08
N ASN A 441 14.17 -2.25 2.34
CA ASN A 441 13.20 -1.29 2.88
C ASN A 441 11.74 -1.80 2.88
N VAL A 442 11.47 -2.99 2.32
CA VAL A 442 10.13 -3.56 2.21
C VAL A 442 9.70 -4.26 3.50
N LYS A 443 8.57 -3.83 4.08
CA LYS A 443 8.03 -4.41 5.33
C LYS A 443 7.00 -5.51 5.13
N GLY A 444 6.22 -5.43 4.05
CA GLY A 444 5.15 -6.38 3.74
C GLY A 444 5.36 -7.00 2.37
N MET A 445 5.57 -8.32 2.36
CA MET A 445 5.79 -9.12 1.15
C MET A 445 4.65 -10.14 0.91
N TRP A 446 3.53 -9.97 1.61
CA TRP A 446 2.39 -10.87 1.50
C TRP A 446 1.90 -10.98 0.06
N ARG A 447 1.56 -12.21 -0.35
CA ARG A 447 1.07 -12.57 -1.68
C ARG A 447 1.91 -12.13 -2.89
N MET A 448 3.16 -11.69 -2.69
CA MET A 448 3.98 -11.12 -3.77
C MET A 448 4.02 -11.97 -5.05
N PHE A 449 4.12 -13.29 -4.92
CA PHE A 449 4.12 -14.28 -6.02
C PHE A 449 2.95 -15.28 -5.92
N SER A 450 1.89 -14.93 -5.18
CA SER A 450 0.73 -15.81 -5.01
C SER A 450 0.10 -16.12 -6.37
N GLY A 451 0.02 -17.38 -6.79
CA GLY A 451 -0.53 -17.78 -8.09
C GLY A 451 0.35 -17.47 -9.30
N ALA A 452 1.60 -17.01 -9.11
CA ALA A 452 2.60 -16.90 -10.17
C ALA A 452 3.14 -18.30 -10.54
N THR A 453 2.31 -19.10 -11.21
CA THR A 453 2.54 -20.55 -11.39
C THR A 453 3.83 -20.92 -12.13
N ALA A 454 4.32 -20.06 -13.03
CA ALA A 454 5.57 -20.28 -13.75
C ALA A 454 6.83 -19.77 -13.02
N PHE A 455 6.68 -18.99 -11.95
CA PHE A 455 7.79 -18.30 -11.30
C PHE A 455 8.75 -19.29 -10.61
N ASN A 456 10.01 -19.26 -11.00
CA ASN A 456 11.06 -20.13 -10.45
C ASN A 456 12.46 -19.50 -10.64
N GLN A 457 12.63 -18.26 -10.18
CA GLN A 457 13.89 -17.50 -10.28
C GLN A 457 14.54 -17.29 -8.90
N PRO A 458 15.88 -17.19 -8.84
CA PRO A 458 16.60 -17.04 -7.57
C PRO A 458 16.21 -15.74 -6.87
N LEU A 459 16.13 -15.81 -5.53
CA LEU A 459 15.84 -14.70 -4.62
C LEU A 459 16.75 -14.71 -3.38
N ASP A 460 17.78 -15.56 -3.36
CA ASP A 460 18.67 -15.78 -2.21
C ASP A 460 19.51 -14.54 -1.85
N SER A 461 19.67 -13.60 -2.77
CA SER A 461 20.34 -12.31 -2.54
C SER A 461 19.47 -11.28 -1.80
N TRP A 462 18.16 -11.51 -1.66
CA TRP A 462 17.25 -10.52 -1.08
C TRP A 462 17.49 -10.32 0.42
N GLY A 463 17.71 -9.07 0.81
CA GLY A 463 17.78 -8.66 2.21
C GLY A 463 16.38 -8.48 2.83
N VAL A 464 15.74 -9.56 3.29
CA VAL A 464 14.36 -9.53 3.79
C VAL A 464 14.20 -9.17 5.28
N SER A 465 15.26 -8.73 5.95
CA SER A 465 15.27 -8.53 7.42
C SER A 465 14.29 -7.50 7.95
N SER A 466 13.77 -6.61 7.10
CA SER A 466 12.77 -5.61 7.48
C SER A 466 11.32 -6.14 7.39
N ALA A 467 11.11 -7.30 6.79
CA ALA A 467 9.79 -7.86 6.58
C ALA A 467 9.18 -8.37 7.89
N THR A 468 7.92 -8.01 8.13
CA THR A 468 7.15 -8.50 9.30
C THR A 468 5.99 -9.41 8.91
N ASN A 469 5.57 -9.38 7.64
CA ASN A 469 4.47 -10.19 7.12
C ASN A 469 4.83 -10.81 5.75
N MET A 470 4.87 -12.14 5.69
CA MET A 470 5.15 -12.96 4.50
C MET A 470 3.97 -13.88 4.13
N ARG A 471 2.76 -13.56 4.62
CA ARG A 471 1.55 -14.34 4.39
C ARG A 471 1.34 -14.63 2.91
N SER A 472 1.16 -15.90 2.56
CA SER A 472 0.85 -16.35 1.19
C SER A 472 1.87 -15.93 0.12
N MET A 473 3.10 -15.54 0.46
CA MET A 473 4.07 -14.97 -0.50
C MET A 473 4.25 -15.82 -1.76
N PHE A 474 4.30 -17.15 -1.64
CA PHE A 474 4.44 -18.13 -2.72
C PHE A 474 3.22 -19.06 -2.87
N SER A 475 2.07 -18.68 -2.31
CA SER A 475 0.86 -19.51 -2.36
C SER A 475 0.45 -19.80 -3.81
N GLY A 476 0.48 -21.06 -4.25
CA GLY A 476 0.13 -21.47 -5.60
C GLY A 476 1.21 -21.20 -6.66
N ALA A 477 2.42 -20.78 -6.27
CA ALA A 477 3.58 -20.71 -7.16
C ALA A 477 4.11 -22.14 -7.43
N THR A 478 3.37 -22.91 -8.24
CA THR A 478 3.55 -24.35 -8.39
C THR A 478 4.92 -24.78 -8.92
N ALA A 479 5.60 -23.94 -9.70
CA ALA A 479 6.95 -24.20 -10.21
C ALA A 479 8.08 -23.76 -9.27
N PHE A 480 7.80 -22.98 -8.23
CA PHE A 480 8.83 -22.35 -7.41
C PHE A 480 9.60 -23.39 -6.59
N ASN A 481 10.92 -23.42 -6.75
CA ASN A 481 11.83 -24.32 -6.04
C ASN A 481 13.26 -23.76 -5.98
N GLN A 482 13.41 -22.52 -5.49
CA GLN A 482 14.70 -21.82 -5.39
C GLN A 482 15.12 -21.63 -3.94
N PRO A 483 16.44 -21.62 -3.64
CA PRO A 483 16.96 -21.52 -2.28
C PRO A 483 16.56 -20.20 -1.62
N LEU A 484 16.22 -20.27 -0.33
CA LEU A 484 15.84 -19.14 0.52
C LEU A 484 16.54 -19.16 1.89
N ASP A 485 17.51 -20.07 2.08
CA ASP A 485 18.19 -20.32 3.36
C ASP A 485 19.03 -19.13 3.85
N SER A 486 19.40 -18.22 2.95
CA SER A 486 20.11 -16.97 3.28
C SER A 486 19.21 -15.88 3.87
N TRP A 487 17.88 -16.05 3.84
CA TRP A 487 16.94 -15.01 4.28
C TRP A 487 16.96 -14.81 5.79
N GLY A 488 17.18 -13.56 6.21
CA GLY A 488 17.03 -13.16 7.61
C GLY A 488 15.57 -12.90 7.96
N VAL A 489 14.83 -13.92 8.40
CA VAL A 489 13.38 -13.83 8.71
C VAL A 489 13.06 -13.50 10.18
N PHE A 490 14.06 -13.12 10.97
CA PHE A 490 13.95 -12.91 12.43
C PHE A 490 12.95 -11.82 12.87
N ASN A 491 12.43 -10.98 11.96
CA ASN A 491 11.39 -9.99 12.27
C ASN A 491 9.98 -10.38 11.79
N VAL A 492 9.83 -11.54 11.14
CA VAL A 492 8.56 -12.01 10.59
C VAL A 492 7.65 -12.52 11.71
N ILE A 493 6.39 -12.08 11.70
CA ILE A 493 5.36 -12.47 12.68
C ILE A 493 4.34 -13.44 12.07
N ASP A 494 4.00 -13.25 10.80
CA ASP A 494 2.97 -14.01 10.06
C ASP A 494 3.58 -14.68 8.81
N MET A 495 3.63 -16.01 8.84
CA MET A 495 4.04 -16.88 7.71
C MET A 495 2.87 -17.75 7.21
N SER A 496 1.64 -17.42 7.60
CA SER A 496 0.46 -18.19 7.23
C SER A 496 0.36 -18.35 5.72
N TRP A 497 0.08 -19.56 5.26
CA TRP A 497 -0.09 -19.92 3.85
C TRP A 497 1.11 -19.65 2.94
N MET A 498 2.32 -19.35 3.47
CA MET A 498 3.45 -18.84 2.69
C MET A 498 3.79 -19.68 1.45
N PHE A 499 3.81 -21.01 1.58
CA PHE A 499 4.08 -21.95 0.49
C PHE A 499 2.87 -22.78 0.08
N LYS A 500 1.65 -22.38 0.47
CA LYS A 500 0.43 -23.14 0.20
C LYS A 500 0.31 -23.50 -1.29
N GLY A 501 0.37 -24.78 -1.65
CA GLY A 501 0.23 -25.26 -3.03
C GLY A 501 1.45 -25.00 -3.92
N ALA A 502 2.59 -24.58 -3.37
CA ALA A 502 3.87 -24.58 -4.07
C ALA A 502 4.38 -26.02 -4.24
N THR A 503 3.76 -26.78 -5.15
CA THR A 503 3.88 -28.24 -5.24
C THR A 503 5.30 -28.75 -5.52
N ALA A 504 6.14 -27.94 -6.17
CA ALA A 504 7.54 -28.26 -6.47
C ALA A 504 8.54 -27.85 -5.37
N PHE A 505 8.13 -27.04 -4.40
CA PHE A 505 9.03 -26.45 -3.41
C PHE A 505 9.63 -27.52 -2.48
N ASN A 506 10.95 -27.61 -2.42
CA ASN A 506 11.68 -28.55 -1.59
C ASN A 506 13.12 -28.06 -1.31
N GLN A 507 13.25 -26.84 -0.78
CA GLN A 507 14.53 -26.19 -0.47
C GLN A 507 14.74 -26.04 1.04
N PRO A 508 16.00 -26.09 1.52
CA PRO A 508 16.30 -26.01 2.95
C PRO A 508 15.86 -24.66 3.54
N LEU A 509 15.37 -24.71 4.78
CA LEU A 509 14.91 -23.55 5.57
C LEU A 509 15.40 -23.63 7.04
N ASP A 510 16.29 -24.56 7.34
CA ASP A 510 16.77 -24.87 8.71
C ASP A 510 17.58 -23.73 9.34
N SER A 511 18.07 -22.79 8.55
CA SER A 511 18.79 -21.58 8.98
C SER A 511 17.87 -20.43 9.43
N TRP A 512 16.55 -20.54 9.21
CA TRP A 512 15.61 -19.47 9.53
C TRP A 512 15.41 -19.34 11.05
N ASP A 513 15.58 -18.11 11.54
CA ASP A 513 15.17 -17.74 12.90
C ASP A 513 13.68 -17.36 12.88
N VAL A 514 12.83 -18.33 13.23
CA VAL A 514 11.36 -18.18 13.29
C VAL A 514 10.85 -17.85 14.70
N SER A 515 11.75 -17.49 15.64
CA SER A 515 11.39 -17.29 17.05
C SER A 515 10.34 -16.20 17.30
N ASN A 516 10.15 -15.25 16.37
CA ASN A 516 9.12 -14.20 16.47
C ASN A 516 7.80 -14.53 15.74
N VAL A 517 7.70 -15.67 15.07
CA VAL A 517 6.50 -16.07 14.34
C VAL A 517 5.43 -16.54 15.33
N THR A 518 4.21 -16.02 15.17
CA THR A 518 3.05 -16.42 15.99
C THR A 518 2.01 -17.21 15.21
N ASP A 519 1.99 -17.07 13.87
CA ASP A 519 1.02 -17.69 12.97
C ASP A 519 1.73 -18.42 11.82
N MET A 520 1.56 -19.76 11.78
CA MET A 520 2.06 -20.65 10.73
C MET A 520 0.92 -21.43 10.05
N GLU A 521 -0.33 -20.96 10.17
CA GLU A 521 -1.52 -21.61 9.59
C GLU A 521 -1.24 -21.99 8.13
N ASN A 522 -1.41 -23.27 7.78
CA ASN A 522 -1.35 -23.78 6.41
C ASN A 522 -0.07 -23.43 5.62
N MET A 523 1.06 -23.15 6.29
CA MET A 523 2.31 -22.68 5.66
C MET A 523 2.78 -23.60 4.52
N PHE A 524 2.75 -24.92 4.72
CA PHE A 524 3.15 -25.95 3.75
C PHE A 524 1.96 -26.75 3.20
N TYR A 525 0.72 -26.24 3.32
CA TYR A 525 -0.48 -26.89 2.79
C TYR A 525 -0.32 -27.22 1.30
N GLY A 526 -0.43 -28.49 0.90
CA GLY A 526 -0.36 -28.94 -0.49
C GLY A 526 1.05 -28.83 -1.12
N THR A 527 2.11 -28.65 -0.32
CA THR A 527 3.50 -28.68 -0.80
C THR A 527 3.98 -30.12 -1.03
N THR A 528 3.45 -30.75 -2.06
CA THR A 528 3.58 -32.22 -2.25
C THR A 528 5.01 -32.76 -2.31
N ALA A 529 5.99 -31.95 -2.69
CA ALA A 529 7.40 -32.34 -2.78
C ALA A 529 8.24 -32.00 -1.54
N PHE A 530 7.71 -31.20 -0.61
CA PHE A 530 8.48 -30.66 0.51
C PHE A 530 8.85 -31.76 1.52
N ASN A 531 10.15 -31.89 1.80
CA ASN A 531 10.69 -32.86 2.74
C ASN A 531 12.08 -32.41 3.27
N GLN A 532 12.16 -31.20 3.81
CA GLN A 532 13.40 -30.60 4.33
C GLN A 532 13.36 -30.47 5.85
N PRO A 533 14.51 -30.56 6.54
CA PRO A 533 14.58 -30.50 8.00
C PRO A 533 14.12 -29.14 8.53
N LEU A 534 13.38 -29.16 9.63
CA LEU A 534 12.84 -27.99 10.34
C LEU A 534 13.05 -28.10 11.86
N ASP A 535 13.82 -29.09 12.32
CA ASP A 535 14.03 -29.40 13.74
C ASP A 535 14.81 -28.31 14.51
N SER A 536 15.47 -27.40 13.79
CA SER A 536 16.17 -26.25 14.35
C SER A 536 15.26 -25.06 14.67
N TRP A 537 14.01 -25.06 14.21
CA TRP A 537 13.10 -23.94 14.38
C TRP A 537 12.64 -23.77 15.84
N ASP A 538 12.76 -22.56 16.36
CA ASP A 538 12.14 -22.15 17.62
C ASP A 538 10.69 -21.73 17.37
N VAL A 539 9.76 -22.66 17.57
CA VAL A 539 8.31 -22.44 17.38
C VAL A 539 7.58 -22.09 18.68
N SER A 540 8.33 -21.77 19.75
CA SER A 540 7.76 -21.56 21.10
C SER A 540 6.73 -20.41 21.18
N ASN A 541 6.74 -19.46 20.24
CA ASN A 541 5.78 -18.36 20.19
C ASN A 541 4.56 -18.61 19.28
N VAL A 542 4.50 -19.75 18.60
CA VAL A 542 3.40 -20.08 17.67
C VAL A 542 2.16 -20.53 18.45
N THR A 543 1.00 -19.96 18.12
CA THR A 543 -0.30 -20.33 18.73
C THR A 543 -1.21 -21.12 17.80
N ASP A 544 -1.05 -20.96 16.48
CA ASP A 544 -1.83 -21.64 15.44
C ASP A 544 -0.89 -22.37 14.47
N MET A 545 -1.00 -23.71 14.44
CA MET A 545 -0.28 -24.60 13.52
C MET A 545 -1.24 -25.40 12.64
N SER A 546 -2.51 -24.97 12.55
CA SER A 546 -3.54 -25.69 11.83
C SER A 546 -3.16 -25.88 10.36
N GLY A 547 -3.25 -27.13 9.89
CA GLY A 547 -2.96 -27.50 8.52
C GLY A 547 -1.54 -27.24 8.00
N ILE A 548 -0.55 -26.98 8.87
CA ILE A 548 0.80 -26.60 8.43
C ILE A 548 1.40 -27.57 7.39
N PHE A 549 1.20 -28.90 7.54
CA PHE A 549 1.63 -29.94 6.59
C PHE A 549 0.44 -30.67 5.90
N TYR A 550 -0.74 -30.06 5.85
CA TYR A 550 -1.90 -30.63 5.15
C TYR A 550 -1.53 -30.96 3.71
N GLY A 551 -1.65 -32.20 3.27
CA GLY A 551 -1.36 -32.61 1.89
C GLY A 551 0.12 -32.52 1.51
N ALA A 552 1.04 -32.37 2.47
CA ALA A 552 2.48 -32.47 2.24
C ALA A 552 2.87 -33.96 2.10
N ILE A 553 2.51 -34.55 0.95
CA ILE A 553 2.54 -36.01 0.70
C ILE A 553 3.91 -36.65 0.97
N ALA A 554 5.01 -35.93 0.70
CA ALA A 554 6.39 -36.42 0.84
C ALA A 554 7.03 -36.12 2.21
N PHE A 555 6.39 -35.32 3.06
CA PHE A 555 7.00 -34.81 4.29
C PHE A 555 7.17 -35.92 5.33
N ASN A 556 8.41 -36.10 5.82
CA ASN A 556 8.76 -37.09 6.83
C ASN A 556 10.05 -36.71 7.58
N GLN A 557 10.13 -35.47 8.08
CA GLN A 557 11.28 -34.94 8.82
C GLN A 557 11.00 -34.84 10.33
N PRO A 558 12.02 -35.00 11.19
CA PRO A 558 11.85 -34.94 12.64
C PRO A 558 11.36 -33.56 13.09
N LEU A 559 10.50 -33.56 14.12
CA LEU A 559 9.90 -32.37 14.73
C LEU A 559 9.84 -32.48 16.27
N ASP A 560 10.49 -33.49 16.85
CA ASP A 560 10.45 -33.81 18.27
C ASP A 560 11.10 -32.74 19.17
N SER A 561 11.90 -31.85 18.59
CA SER A 561 12.53 -30.70 19.24
C SER A 561 11.62 -29.47 19.38
N TRP A 562 10.48 -29.44 18.69
CA TRP A 562 9.58 -28.29 18.71
C TRP A 562 8.91 -28.10 20.07
N ASP A 563 9.01 -26.88 20.62
CA ASP A 563 8.23 -26.47 21.78
C ASP A 563 6.84 -25.99 21.32
N VAL A 564 5.86 -26.88 21.40
CA VAL A 564 4.47 -26.61 21.02
C VAL A 564 3.58 -26.23 22.20
N SER A 565 4.16 -25.92 23.37
CA SER A 565 3.41 -25.69 24.61
C SER A 565 2.44 -24.49 24.54
N ASN A 566 2.64 -23.54 23.62
CA ASN A 566 1.74 -22.40 23.42
C ASN A 566 0.67 -22.61 22.32
N VAL A 567 0.68 -23.75 21.64
CA VAL A 567 -0.26 -24.02 20.53
C VAL A 567 -1.64 -24.38 21.06
N THR A 568 -2.68 -23.76 20.49
CA THR A 568 -4.08 -24.03 20.86
C THR A 568 -4.88 -24.78 19.78
N ASP A 569 -4.44 -24.69 18.51
CA ASP A 569 -5.07 -25.33 17.35
C ASP A 569 -4.02 -26.11 16.54
N MET A 570 -4.21 -27.44 16.46
CA MET A 570 -3.41 -28.36 15.63
C MET A 570 -4.29 -29.11 14.61
N SER A 571 -5.48 -28.58 14.32
CA SER A 571 -6.43 -29.22 13.42
C SER A 571 -5.79 -29.44 12.05
N ARG A 572 -5.95 -30.66 11.53
CA ARG A 572 -5.49 -31.09 10.20
C ARG A 572 -3.99 -30.93 9.93
N MET A 573 -3.15 -30.80 10.96
CA MET A 573 -1.71 -30.52 10.82
C MET A 573 -1.00 -31.46 9.83
N PHE A 574 -1.26 -32.77 9.90
CA PHE A 574 -0.69 -33.80 9.02
C PHE A 574 -1.76 -34.49 8.14
N GLU A 575 -2.90 -33.85 7.91
CA GLU A 575 -3.96 -34.42 7.07
C GLU A 575 -3.40 -34.71 5.66
N GLY A 576 -3.39 -35.96 5.22
CA GLY A 576 -2.89 -36.38 3.91
C GLY A 576 -1.36 -36.42 3.78
N ALA A 577 -0.60 -36.23 4.85
CA ALA A 577 0.86 -36.46 4.88
C ALA A 577 1.15 -37.98 4.89
N THR A 578 0.94 -38.63 3.73
CA THR A 578 0.79 -40.09 3.65
C THR A 578 1.98 -40.92 4.14
N VAL A 579 3.20 -40.35 4.11
CA VAL A 579 4.46 -41.02 4.50
C VAL A 579 5.00 -40.55 5.86
N PHE A 580 4.37 -39.56 6.49
CA PHE A 580 4.82 -39.01 7.76
C PHE A 580 4.75 -40.07 8.86
N ASN A 581 5.88 -40.30 9.54
CA ASN A 581 5.99 -41.30 10.59
C ASN A 581 7.17 -40.98 11.54
N GLN A 582 7.21 -39.76 12.06
CA GLN A 582 8.25 -39.27 12.99
C GLN A 582 7.72 -39.14 14.41
N PRO A 583 8.57 -39.36 15.44
CA PRO A 583 8.16 -39.31 16.85
C PRO A 583 7.68 -37.90 17.23
N LEU A 584 6.62 -37.84 18.04
CA LEU A 584 5.99 -36.62 18.56
C LEU A 584 5.69 -36.72 20.06
N ASP A 585 6.19 -37.76 20.74
CA ASP A 585 5.88 -38.08 22.14
C ASP A 585 6.46 -37.08 23.15
N SER A 586 7.39 -36.23 22.71
CA SER A 586 7.99 -35.14 23.50
C SER A 586 7.13 -33.87 23.55
N TRP A 587 6.11 -33.74 22.71
CA TRP A 587 5.30 -32.54 22.61
C TRP A 587 4.42 -32.31 23.83
N ASP A 588 4.45 -31.09 24.38
CA ASP A 588 3.49 -30.62 25.38
C ASP A 588 2.25 -30.06 24.68
N VAL A 589 1.20 -30.88 24.60
CA VAL A 589 -0.08 -30.53 23.95
C VAL A 589 -1.17 -30.11 24.94
N SER A 590 -0.81 -29.82 26.21
CA SER A 590 -1.77 -29.54 27.29
C SER A 590 -2.66 -28.31 27.06
N ASN A 591 -2.23 -27.38 26.20
CA ASN A 591 -3.00 -26.19 25.81
C ASN A 591 -3.83 -26.35 24.51
N VAL A 592 -3.73 -27.50 23.82
CA VAL A 592 -4.45 -27.73 22.56
C VAL A 592 -5.93 -28.02 22.84
N THR A 593 -6.81 -27.37 22.08
CA THR A 593 -8.27 -27.51 22.21
C THR A 593 -8.95 -28.16 21.01
N ASP A 594 -8.36 -28.05 19.81
CA ASP A 594 -8.82 -28.68 18.56
C ASP A 594 -7.69 -29.53 17.95
N MET A 595 -7.92 -30.85 17.88
CA MET A 595 -7.05 -31.84 17.22
C MET A 595 -7.75 -32.52 16.03
N SER A 596 -8.83 -31.92 15.54
CA SER A 596 -9.67 -32.53 14.50
C SER A 596 -8.85 -32.78 13.23
N GLY A 597 -8.86 -34.02 12.76
CA GLY A 597 -8.17 -34.45 11.54
C GLY A 597 -6.65 -34.39 11.56
N ILE A 598 -5.98 -34.21 12.71
CA ILE A 598 -4.51 -34.03 12.77
C ILE A 598 -3.74 -35.12 12.00
N PHE A 599 -4.18 -36.39 12.02
CA PHE A 599 -3.60 -37.51 11.25
C PHE A 599 -4.56 -38.09 10.19
N TYR A 600 -5.55 -37.33 9.73
CA TYR A 600 -6.47 -37.78 8.69
C TYR A 600 -5.69 -38.24 7.45
N GLY A 601 -5.82 -39.49 7.04
CA GLY A 601 -5.14 -40.02 5.85
C GLY A 601 -3.61 -40.08 5.95
N ALA A 602 -3.01 -39.90 7.13
CA ALA A 602 -1.59 -40.13 7.37
C ALA A 602 -1.30 -41.64 7.40
N THR A 603 -1.31 -42.27 6.23
CA THR A 603 -1.40 -43.73 6.09
C THR A 603 -0.24 -44.52 6.70
N ALA A 604 0.95 -43.90 6.82
CA ALA A 604 2.15 -44.52 7.40
C ALA A 604 2.34 -44.22 8.89
N PHE A 605 1.60 -43.27 9.46
CA PHE A 605 1.82 -42.80 10.82
C PHE A 605 1.50 -43.90 11.85
N ASN A 606 2.47 -44.22 12.70
CA ASN A 606 2.35 -45.23 13.74
C ASN A 606 3.37 -45.00 14.88
N GLN A 607 3.43 -43.77 15.41
CA GLN A 607 4.32 -43.37 16.50
C GLN A 607 3.56 -43.21 17.82
N PRO A 608 4.22 -43.46 18.98
CA PRO A 608 3.57 -43.37 20.29
C PRO A 608 3.08 -41.94 20.57
N LEU A 609 1.92 -41.86 21.24
CA LEU A 609 1.26 -40.60 21.64
C LEU A 609 0.70 -40.69 23.07
N ASP A 610 1.03 -41.75 23.82
CA ASP A 610 0.48 -42.04 25.15
C ASP A 610 0.94 -41.03 26.23
N SER A 611 1.97 -40.25 25.95
CA SER A 611 2.48 -39.16 26.80
C SER A 611 1.70 -37.85 26.65
N TRP A 612 0.85 -37.70 25.63
CA TRP A 612 0.12 -36.47 25.37
C TRP A 612 -0.94 -36.19 26.45
N ASP A 613 -0.90 -35.00 27.04
CA ASP A 613 -1.96 -34.48 27.91
C ASP A 613 -3.07 -33.86 27.04
N VAL A 614 -4.11 -34.64 26.75
CA VAL A 614 -5.25 -34.21 25.93
C VAL A 614 -6.45 -33.70 26.76
N SER A 615 -6.26 -33.44 28.07
CA SER A 615 -7.34 -33.07 28.99
C SER A 615 -8.07 -31.76 28.63
N SER A 616 -7.43 -30.87 27.86
CA SER A 616 -8.02 -29.63 27.33
C SER A 616 -8.71 -29.78 25.98
N VAL A 617 -8.58 -30.93 25.31
CA VAL A 617 -9.10 -31.14 23.94
C VAL A 617 -10.62 -31.29 23.96
N THR A 618 -11.29 -30.60 23.05
CA THR A 618 -12.75 -30.64 22.92
C THR A 618 -13.22 -31.29 21.61
N ASP A 619 -12.44 -31.18 20.52
CA ASP A 619 -12.75 -31.74 19.20
C ASP A 619 -11.66 -32.72 18.74
N MET A 620 -12.02 -34.01 18.61
CA MET A 620 -11.19 -35.10 18.07
C MET A 620 -11.79 -35.67 16.77
N THR A 621 -12.68 -34.93 16.10
CA THR A 621 -13.34 -35.35 14.88
C THR A 621 -12.34 -35.81 13.84
N SER A 622 -12.52 -37.01 13.29
CA SER A 622 -11.69 -37.57 12.21
C SER A 622 -10.17 -37.65 12.51
N MET A 623 -9.73 -37.59 13.77
CA MET A 623 -8.31 -37.50 14.16
C MET A 623 -7.41 -38.54 13.46
N PHE A 624 -7.87 -39.81 13.36
CA PHE A 624 -7.18 -40.93 12.72
C PHE A 624 -7.95 -41.51 11.53
N PHE A 625 -8.85 -40.74 10.91
CA PHE A 625 -9.62 -41.19 9.75
C PHE A 625 -8.66 -41.68 8.66
N ARG A 626 -8.78 -42.93 8.23
CA ARG A 626 -7.89 -43.60 7.24
C ARG A 626 -6.40 -43.56 7.58
N ALA A 627 -6.01 -43.40 8.84
CA ALA A 627 -4.65 -43.67 9.32
C ALA A 627 -4.41 -45.18 9.38
N THR A 628 -4.24 -45.81 8.21
CA THR A 628 -4.33 -47.27 8.05
C THR A 628 -3.30 -48.09 8.82
N ALA A 629 -2.13 -47.51 9.14
CA ALA A 629 -1.06 -48.17 9.89
C ALA A 629 -1.11 -47.91 11.41
N PHE A 630 -1.91 -46.94 11.85
CA PHE A 630 -1.89 -46.48 13.24
C PHE A 630 -2.43 -47.56 14.19
N ASN A 631 -1.62 -47.93 15.18
CA ASN A 631 -1.95 -48.94 16.18
C ASN A 631 -1.12 -48.74 17.47
N GLN A 632 -1.15 -47.54 18.04
CA GLN A 632 -0.41 -47.17 19.27
C GLN A 632 -1.37 -46.95 20.44
N PRO A 633 -0.95 -47.23 21.69
CA PRO A 633 -1.79 -47.11 22.88
C PRO A 633 -2.26 -45.66 23.10
N LEU A 634 -3.50 -45.51 23.57
CA LEU A 634 -4.15 -44.24 23.91
C LEU A 634 -4.94 -44.31 25.21
N ASP A 635 -4.80 -45.39 25.97
CA ASP A 635 -5.57 -45.66 27.19
C ASP A 635 -5.24 -44.71 28.35
N SER A 636 -4.11 -44.00 28.27
CA SER A 636 -3.70 -42.97 29.23
C SER A 636 -4.38 -41.62 29.03
N TRP A 637 -5.04 -41.39 27.90
CA TRP A 637 -5.64 -40.10 27.56
C TRP A 637 -6.86 -39.77 28.44
N ASP A 638 -6.86 -38.56 29.01
CA ASP A 638 -8.04 -37.97 29.63
C ASP A 638 -8.90 -37.29 28.56
N VAL A 639 -9.92 -38.00 28.08
CA VAL A 639 -10.85 -37.50 27.06
C VAL A 639 -12.13 -36.90 27.65
N SER A 640 -12.18 -36.66 28.96
CA SER A 640 -13.39 -36.20 29.65
C SER A 640 -13.90 -34.85 29.14
N SER A 641 -13.05 -34.00 28.57
CA SER A 641 -13.45 -32.71 27.97
C SER A 641 -13.95 -32.81 26.53
N VAL A 642 -13.80 -33.96 25.87
CA VAL A 642 -14.13 -34.13 24.46
C VAL A 642 -15.64 -34.17 24.26
N ILE A 643 -16.13 -33.41 23.29
CA ILE A 643 -17.56 -33.34 22.94
C ILE A 643 -17.87 -34.03 21.60
N ASP A 644 -16.87 -34.24 20.74
CA ASP A 644 -17.01 -34.88 19.43
C ASP A 644 -15.81 -35.79 19.07
N MET A 645 -16.12 -37.06 18.77
CA MET A 645 -15.19 -38.09 18.27
C MET A 645 -15.71 -38.73 16.96
N SER A 646 -16.62 -38.06 16.26
CA SER A 646 -17.19 -38.57 15.02
C SER A 646 -16.08 -38.86 14.02
N PHE A 647 -16.20 -40.00 13.33
CA PHE A 647 -15.23 -40.48 12.34
C PHE A 647 -13.79 -40.72 12.84
N MET A 648 -13.50 -40.65 14.15
CA MET A 648 -12.13 -40.64 14.69
C MET A 648 -11.25 -41.77 14.16
N PHE A 649 -11.74 -43.00 14.09
CA PHE A 649 -11.01 -44.19 13.59
C PHE A 649 -11.62 -44.78 12.31
N LEU A 650 -12.43 -44.01 11.56
CA LEU A 650 -13.03 -44.52 10.33
C LEU A 650 -11.95 -44.94 9.33
N GLY A 651 -11.88 -46.24 9.02
CA GLY A 651 -10.91 -46.81 8.10
C GLY A 651 -9.49 -46.93 8.67
N ALA A 652 -9.29 -46.78 9.98
CA ALA A 652 -8.04 -47.08 10.65
C ALA A 652 -7.87 -48.62 10.76
N THR A 653 -7.54 -49.27 9.65
CA THR A 653 -7.66 -50.72 9.49
C THR A 653 -6.81 -51.56 10.43
N ALA A 654 -5.69 -51.03 10.93
CA ALA A 654 -4.78 -51.70 11.85
C ALA A 654 -5.06 -51.42 13.33
N PHE A 655 -5.90 -50.43 13.65
CA PHE A 655 -6.09 -49.95 15.01
C PHE A 655 -6.80 -51.02 15.87
N ASN A 656 -6.17 -51.42 16.97
CA ASN A 656 -6.69 -52.41 17.90
C ASN A 656 -6.06 -52.24 19.30
N GLN A 657 -6.23 -51.06 19.90
CA GLN A 657 -5.68 -50.70 21.22
C GLN A 657 -6.79 -50.43 22.24
N PRO A 658 -6.55 -50.72 23.53
CA PRO A 658 -7.57 -50.57 24.58
C PRO A 658 -8.01 -49.11 24.74
N LEU A 659 -9.31 -48.89 24.92
CA LEU A 659 -9.93 -47.58 25.11
C LEU A 659 -10.93 -47.57 26.30
N ASN A 660 -11.01 -48.66 27.06
CA ASN A 660 -11.99 -48.84 28.12
C ASN A 660 -11.81 -47.88 29.31
N SER A 661 -10.66 -47.22 29.44
CA SER A 661 -10.39 -46.21 30.48
C SER A 661 -10.98 -44.83 30.17
N TRP A 662 -11.42 -44.59 28.93
CA TRP A 662 -11.91 -43.29 28.49
C TRP A 662 -13.25 -42.91 29.15
N ASP A 663 -13.32 -41.68 29.68
CA ASP A 663 -14.57 -41.05 30.10
C ASP A 663 -15.22 -40.34 28.90
N VAL A 664 -16.24 -40.97 28.33
CA VAL A 664 -16.97 -40.46 27.15
C VAL A 664 -18.32 -39.83 27.51
N SER A 665 -18.56 -39.56 28.80
CA SER A 665 -19.86 -39.09 29.30
C SER A 665 -20.27 -37.71 28.79
N ASN A 666 -19.30 -36.89 28.35
CA ASN A 666 -19.55 -35.53 27.83
C ASN A 666 -19.87 -35.46 26.32
N LEU A 667 -19.84 -36.60 25.61
CA LEU A 667 -20.23 -36.66 24.20
C LEU A 667 -21.74 -36.38 24.05
N SER A 668 -22.10 -35.31 23.35
CA SER A 668 -23.49 -34.81 23.29
C SER A 668 -23.96 -34.43 21.89
N SER A 669 -23.18 -33.65 21.15
CA SER A 669 -23.48 -33.29 19.75
C SER A 669 -22.19 -33.06 18.97
N GLY A 670 -22.05 -33.76 17.84
CA GLY A 670 -20.92 -33.58 16.95
C GLY A 670 -21.09 -32.41 15.98
N LYS A 671 -19.97 -32.01 15.38
CA LYS A 671 -19.83 -31.15 14.21
C LYS A 671 -20.72 -31.69 13.09
N TYR A 672 -21.29 -30.80 12.29
CA TYR A 672 -22.20 -31.12 11.18
C TYR A 672 -23.60 -31.65 11.57
N ASN A 673 -24.04 -31.45 12.82
CA ASN A 673 -25.30 -31.99 13.34
C ASN A 673 -25.37 -33.52 13.29
N LEU A 674 -24.20 -34.17 13.36
CA LEU A 674 -24.09 -35.62 13.51
C LEU A 674 -23.89 -35.97 14.98
N GLY A 675 -24.16 -37.22 15.34
CA GLY A 675 -23.79 -37.74 16.65
C GLY A 675 -22.30 -37.71 16.90
N ALA A 676 -21.91 -37.41 18.14
CA ALA A 676 -20.52 -37.34 18.58
C ALA A 676 -19.73 -38.66 18.43
N MET A 677 -20.39 -39.78 18.13
CA MET A 677 -19.77 -41.10 17.86
C MET A 677 -20.07 -41.64 16.45
N THR A 678 -20.74 -40.87 15.59
CA THR A 678 -21.14 -41.31 14.26
C THR A 678 -19.89 -41.74 13.46
N PHE A 679 -19.93 -42.94 12.87
CA PHE A 679 -18.82 -43.60 12.15
C PHE A 679 -17.52 -43.86 12.94
N MET A 680 -17.46 -43.67 14.26
CA MET A 680 -16.19 -43.67 15.02
C MET A 680 -15.24 -44.83 14.68
N PHE A 681 -15.71 -46.07 14.57
CA PHE A 681 -14.92 -47.27 14.23
C PHE A 681 -15.31 -47.90 12.88
N SER A 682 -16.02 -47.17 12.02
CA SER A 682 -16.48 -47.77 10.77
C SER A 682 -15.26 -48.17 9.91
N GLY A 683 -15.25 -49.40 9.39
CA GLY A 683 -14.12 -49.94 8.63
C GLY A 683 -12.82 -50.13 9.41
N ALA A 684 -12.80 -49.97 10.74
CA ALA A 684 -11.67 -50.34 11.59
C ALA A 684 -11.61 -51.88 11.71
N THR A 685 -11.15 -52.55 10.65
CA THR A 685 -11.32 -54.00 10.45
C THR A 685 -10.65 -54.88 11.51
N ALA A 686 -9.61 -54.38 12.18
CA ALA A 686 -8.88 -55.09 13.23
C ALA A 686 -9.39 -54.81 14.65
N PHE A 687 -10.21 -53.77 14.83
CA PHE A 687 -10.61 -53.29 16.16
C PHE A 687 -11.49 -54.33 16.89
N ASN A 688 -11.05 -54.76 18.06
CA ASN A 688 -11.76 -55.73 18.90
C ASN A 688 -11.36 -55.58 20.37
N GLN A 689 -11.55 -54.38 20.94
CA GLN A 689 -11.19 -54.04 22.33
C GLN A 689 -12.43 -53.69 23.16
N PRO A 690 -12.42 -53.98 24.47
CA PRO A 690 -13.57 -53.76 25.35
C PRO A 690 -13.94 -52.27 25.44
N LEU A 691 -15.24 -51.99 25.49
CA LEU A 691 -15.84 -50.66 25.63
C LEU A 691 -17.00 -50.65 26.63
N ASP A 692 -17.18 -51.73 27.39
CA ASP A 692 -18.30 -51.97 28.31
C ASP A 692 -18.35 -51.00 29.50
N SER A 693 -17.26 -50.27 29.76
CA SER A 693 -17.15 -49.22 30.78
C SER A 693 -17.55 -47.83 30.32
N TRP A 694 -17.82 -47.63 29.02
CA TRP A 694 -18.20 -46.32 28.47
C TRP A 694 -19.59 -45.90 28.93
N ASP A 695 -19.70 -44.69 29.47
CA ASP A 695 -20.99 -44.04 29.74
C ASP A 695 -21.50 -43.35 28.45
N VAL A 696 -22.39 -44.03 27.74
CA VAL A 696 -23.01 -43.55 26.51
C VAL A 696 -24.41 -42.96 26.72
N SER A 697 -24.81 -42.71 27.97
CA SER A 697 -26.18 -42.28 28.33
C SER A 697 -26.60 -40.94 27.72
N ASN A 698 -25.64 -40.09 27.31
CA ASN A 698 -25.89 -38.82 26.65
C ASN A 698 -25.87 -38.88 25.10
N VAL A 699 -25.51 -40.03 24.52
CA VAL A 699 -25.30 -40.15 23.07
C VAL A 699 -26.63 -40.40 22.35
N THR A 700 -26.99 -39.51 21.41
CA THR A 700 -28.26 -39.55 20.69
C THR A 700 -28.17 -40.16 19.27
N ASP A 701 -26.99 -40.18 18.66
CA ASP A 701 -26.74 -40.77 17.33
C ASP A 701 -25.47 -41.62 17.37
N MET A 702 -25.67 -42.93 17.20
CA MET A 702 -24.65 -43.99 17.16
C MET A 702 -24.53 -44.58 15.74
N SER A 703 -25.02 -43.86 14.74
CA SER A 703 -25.12 -44.38 13.39
C SER A 703 -23.76 -44.77 12.83
N ARG A 704 -23.72 -45.97 12.23
CA ARG A 704 -22.54 -46.55 11.59
C ARG A 704 -21.31 -46.70 12.49
N MET A 705 -21.43 -46.59 13.81
CA MET A 705 -20.28 -46.60 14.72
C MET A 705 -19.31 -47.77 14.47
N PHE A 706 -19.81 -48.99 14.24
CA PHE A 706 -19.02 -50.20 13.97
C PHE A 706 -19.26 -50.76 12.55
N SER A 707 -19.78 -49.96 11.62
CA SER A 707 -20.10 -50.45 10.28
C SER A 707 -18.83 -50.93 9.56
N GLY A 708 -18.76 -52.21 9.21
CA GLY A 708 -17.58 -52.84 8.60
C GLY A 708 -16.41 -53.11 9.55
N ALA A 709 -16.58 -52.96 10.87
CA ALA A 709 -15.60 -53.38 11.88
C ALA A 709 -15.61 -54.92 12.00
N THR A 710 -15.01 -55.59 11.01
CA THR A 710 -15.19 -57.04 10.78
C THR A 710 -14.75 -57.95 11.94
N ALA A 711 -13.81 -57.49 12.79
CA ALA A 711 -13.30 -58.24 13.94
C ALA A 711 -14.03 -57.94 15.25
N PHE A 712 -14.84 -56.88 15.32
CA PHE A 712 -15.42 -56.42 16.57
C PHE A 712 -16.45 -57.40 17.12
N ASN A 713 -16.22 -57.88 18.34
CA ASN A 713 -17.10 -58.82 19.04
C ASN A 713 -16.95 -58.73 20.58
N GLN A 714 -17.00 -57.52 21.13
CA GLN A 714 -16.89 -57.27 22.57
C GLN A 714 -18.25 -56.97 23.20
N PRO A 715 -18.47 -57.36 24.47
CA PRO A 715 -19.75 -57.13 25.15
C PRO A 715 -20.07 -55.63 25.27
N LEU A 716 -21.36 -55.30 25.09
CA LEU A 716 -21.92 -53.94 25.17
C LEU A 716 -23.24 -53.91 25.97
N ASP A 717 -23.55 -54.98 26.70
CA ASP A 717 -24.81 -55.17 27.43
C ASP A 717 -24.99 -54.20 28.61
N SER A 718 -23.90 -53.58 29.06
CA SER A 718 -23.84 -52.56 30.11
C SER A 718 -24.15 -51.13 29.63
N TRP A 719 -24.20 -50.88 28.31
CA TRP A 719 -24.45 -49.55 27.77
C TRP A 719 -25.87 -49.07 28.05
N ASP A 720 -26.01 -47.88 28.62
CA ASP A 720 -27.28 -47.17 28.68
C ASP A 720 -27.51 -46.42 27.36
N VAL A 721 -28.28 -47.04 26.47
CA VAL A 721 -28.62 -46.47 25.15
C VAL A 721 -29.99 -45.78 25.14
N SER A 722 -30.58 -45.51 26.31
CA SER A 722 -31.95 -44.97 26.40
C SER A 722 -32.12 -43.60 25.74
N SER A 723 -31.06 -42.80 25.60
CA SER A 723 -31.08 -41.51 24.89
C SER A 723 -30.91 -41.63 23.37
N ALA A 724 -30.54 -42.81 22.85
CA ALA A 724 -30.23 -42.98 21.44
C ALA A 724 -31.48 -42.90 20.56
N THR A 725 -31.39 -42.13 19.48
CA THR A 725 -32.46 -41.87 18.51
C THR A 725 -32.14 -42.39 17.10
N ASP A 726 -30.86 -42.46 16.72
CA ASP A 726 -30.38 -43.02 15.45
C ASP A 726 -29.29 -44.08 15.67
N MET A 727 -29.57 -45.32 15.25
CA MET A 727 -28.67 -46.47 15.27
C MET A 727 -28.50 -47.09 13.87
N ARG A 728 -28.84 -46.36 12.80
CA ARG A 728 -28.79 -46.89 11.44
C ARG A 728 -27.40 -47.45 11.13
N SER A 729 -27.38 -48.67 10.56
CA SER A 729 -26.16 -49.35 10.13
C SER A 729 -25.07 -49.52 11.21
N MET A 730 -25.39 -49.40 12.51
CA MET A 730 -24.40 -49.40 13.59
C MET A 730 -23.41 -50.57 13.52
N PHE A 731 -23.89 -51.79 13.27
CA PHE A 731 -23.09 -53.02 13.13
C PHE A 731 -23.14 -53.61 11.71
N SER A 732 -23.53 -52.81 10.71
CA SER A 732 -23.67 -53.32 9.35
C SER A 732 -22.32 -53.82 8.83
N GLY A 733 -22.25 -55.10 8.46
CA GLY A 733 -21.00 -55.75 8.01
C GLY A 733 -19.98 -56.05 9.11
N ALA A 734 -20.33 -55.91 10.40
CA ALA A 734 -19.50 -56.37 11.52
C ALA A 734 -19.59 -57.90 11.64
N THR A 735 -18.87 -58.61 10.77
CA THR A 735 -19.05 -60.06 10.55
C THR A 735 -18.75 -60.95 11.75
N ALA A 736 -17.96 -60.47 12.72
CA ALA A 736 -17.67 -61.20 13.96
C ALA A 736 -18.66 -60.89 15.09
N PHE A 737 -19.48 -59.84 14.95
CA PHE A 737 -20.30 -59.34 16.05
C PHE A 737 -21.42 -60.32 16.39
N ASN A 738 -21.33 -60.92 17.58
CA ASN A 738 -22.28 -61.89 18.11
C ASN A 738 -22.42 -61.72 19.63
N GLN A 739 -22.96 -60.59 20.06
CA GLN A 739 -23.17 -60.26 21.48
C GLN A 739 -24.66 -60.05 21.79
N PRO A 740 -25.10 -60.31 23.03
CA PRO A 740 -26.47 -60.03 23.46
C PRO A 740 -26.73 -58.51 23.50
N LEU A 741 -27.92 -58.11 23.04
CA LEU A 741 -28.40 -56.72 23.02
C LEU A 741 -29.83 -56.58 23.60
N ASP A 742 -30.31 -57.62 24.28
CA ASP A 742 -31.67 -57.70 24.82
C ASP A 742 -31.91 -56.75 25.99
N SER A 743 -30.85 -56.32 26.67
CA SER A 743 -30.88 -55.36 27.77
C SER A 743 -31.03 -53.90 27.34
N TRP A 744 -30.78 -53.58 26.06
CA TRP A 744 -30.81 -52.21 25.54
C TRP A 744 -32.22 -51.63 25.52
N ASP A 745 -32.41 -50.45 26.12
CA ASP A 745 -33.64 -49.66 25.99
C ASP A 745 -33.64 -48.91 24.66
N VAL A 746 -34.41 -49.40 23.70
CA VAL A 746 -34.52 -48.83 22.35
C VAL A 746 -35.82 -48.05 22.15
N SER A 747 -36.52 -47.69 23.22
CA SER A 747 -37.83 -47.01 23.18
C SER A 747 -37.80 -45.63 22.52
N ASN A 748 -36.63 -44.96 22.52
CA ASN A 748 -36.43 -43.66 21.88
C ASN A 748 -35.85 -43.74 20.46
N VAL A 749 -35.49 -44.92 19.97
CA VAL A 749 -34.90 -45.08 18.64
C VAL A 749 -35.94 -44.80 17.56
N THR A 750 -35.64 -43.84 16.69
CA THR A 750 -36.48 -43.44 15.55
C THR A 750 -35.93 -43.92 14.21
N ASN A 751 -34.68 -44.39 14.18
CA ASN A 751 -34.05 -44.93 12.98
C ASN A 751 -33.07 -46.06 13.33
N MET A 752 -33.34 -47.28 12.85
CA MET A 752 -32.48 -48.47 13.02
C MET A 752 -32.30 -49.27 11.72
N ALA A 753 -32.51 -48.62 10.57
CA ALA A 753 -32.38 -49.26 9.28
C ALA A 753 -30.97 -49.84 9.09
N VAL A 754 -30.88 -51.09 8.61
CA VAL A 754 -29.61 -51.78 8.31
C VAL A 754 -28.72 -52.01 9.54
N MET A 755 -29.21 -51.82 10.77
CA MET A 755 -28.40 -51.85 12.00
C MET A 755 -27.54 -53.11 12.13
N LEU A 756 -28.09 -54.30 11.85
CA LEU A 756 -27.43 -55.60 12.04
C LEU A 756 -27.32 -56.39 10.72
N SER A 757 -27.51 -55.74 9.58
CA SER A 757 -27.36 -56.38 8.27
C SER A 757 -25.92 -56.84 8.05
N LEU A 758 -25.72 -58.09 7.60
CA LEU A 758 -24.42 -58.72 7.41
C LEU A 758 -23.54 -58.81 8.68
N SER A 759 -24.15 -58.74 9.86
CA SER A 759 -23.47 -59.01 11.15
C SER A 759 -23.31 -60.51 11.40
N GLY A 760 -22.50 -60.87 12.40
CA GLY A 760 -22.28 -62.25 12.85
C GLY A 760 -23.32 -62.80 13.84
N LEU A 761 -24.47 -62.14 14.00
CA LEU A 761 -25.42 -62.41 15.08
C LEU A 761 -25.99 -63.84 15.00
N SER A 762 -25.80 -64.61 16.06
CA SER A 762 -26.33 -65.97 16.18
C SER A 762 -27.84 -65.97 16.46
N THR A 763 -28.50 -67.11 16.18
CA THR A 763 -29.92 -67.29 16.52
C THR A 763 -30.20 -67.12 18.02
N GLU A 764 -29.29 -67.57 18.89
CA GLU A 764 -29.44 -67.41 20.34
C GLU A 764 -29.51 -65.93 20.76
N ASN A 765 -28.57 -65.12 20.29
CA ASN A 765 -28.56 -63.69 20.61
C ASN A 765 -29.67 -62.92 19.91
N TYR A 766 -30.08 -63.32 18.70
CA TYR A 766 -31.22 -62.72 18.03
C TYR A 766 -32.55 -63.04 18.73
N ASP A 767 -32.72 -64.28 19.21
CA ASP A 767 -33.89 -64.66 20.02
C ASP A 767 -33.96 -63.87 21.33
N ALA A 768 -32.82 -63.70 22.02
CA ALA A 768 -32.74 -62.88 23.21
C ALA A 768 -33.18 -61.44 22.91
N LEU A 769 -32.62 -60.83 21.85
CA LEU A 769 -32.95 -59.48 21.41
C LEU A 769 -34.46 -59.31 21.17
N LEU A 770 -35.06 -60.18 20.36
CA LEU A 770 -36.50 -60.13 20.06
C LEU A 770 -37.35 -60.23 21.33
N ASN A 771 -37.02 -61.17 22.23
CA ASN A 771 -37.74 -61.35 23.47
C ASN A 771 -37.62 -60.14 24.40
N GLY A 772 -36.42 -59.58 24.56
CA GLY A 772 -36.19 -58.40 25.39
C GLY A 772 -36.91 -57.15 24.86
N TRP A 773 -36.76 -56.86 23.57
CA TRP A 773 -37.34 -55.65 22.97
C TRP A 773 -38.87 -55.70 22.87
N SER A 774 -39.46 -56.89 22.74
CA SER A 774 -40.93 -57.04 22.69
C SER A 774 -41.65 -56.59 23.97
N LEU A 775 -40.92 -56.46 25.08
CA LEU A 775 -41.44 -56.00 26.38
C LEU A 775 -41.41 -54.47 26.54
N GLN A 776 -40.78 -53.75 25.62
CA GLN A 776 -40.62 -52.29 25.67
C GLN A 776 -41.78 -51.57 24.96
N ILE A 777 -41.88 -50.25 25.20
CA ILE A 777 -42.76 -49.35 24.42
C ILE A 777 -41.92 -48.78 23.27
N LEU A 778 -42.12 -49.31 22.06
CA LEU A 778 -41.28 -49.00 20.91
C LEU A 778 -41.89 -47.87 20.05
N GLN A 779 -41.04 -47.14 19.31
CA GLN A 779 -41.51 -46.21 18.26
C GLN A 779 -42.14 -46.98 17.09
N PRO A 780 -43.21 -46.47 16.47
CA PRO A 780 -43.86 -47.14 15.35
C PRO A 780 -43.08 -46.98 14.03
N ASP A 781 -43.45 -47.79 13.03
CA ASP A 781 -43.04 -47.66 11.63
C ASP A 781 -41.52 -47.79 11.35
N LEU A 782 -40.78 -48.45 12.24
CA LEU A 782 -39.34 -48.68 12.04
C LEU A 782 -39.05 -49.81 11.06
N ILE A 783 -37.95 -49.66 10.32
CA ILE A 783 -37.33 -50.70 9.51
C ILE A 783 -36.15 -51.25 10.29
N PHE A 784 -36.13 -52.57 10.50
CA PHE A 784 -35.07 -53.28 11.19
C PHE A 784 -34.56 -54.42 10.31
N ASP A 785 -33.30 -54.33 9.87
CA ASP A 785 -32.67 -55.34 9.02
C ASP A 785 -31.55 -56.07 9.79
N VAL A 786 -31.58 -57.40 9.76
CA VAL A 786 -30.66 -58.27 10.48
C VAL A 786 -30.35 -59.52 9.66
N SER A 787 -29.08 -59.94 9.60
CA SER A 787 -28.68 -61.20 8.95
C SER A 787 -28.57 -62.33 9.96
N ALA A 788 -29.71 -62.69 10.57
CA ALA A 788 -29.81 -63.78 11.53
C ALA A 788 -31.16 -64.49 11.40
N LYS A 789 -31.21 -65.77 11.79
CA LYS A 789 -32.45 -66.55 11.90
C LYS A 789 -32.96 -66.52 13.33
N TYR A 790 -34.27 -66.44 13.52
CA TYR A 790 -34.93 -66.57 14.83
C TYR A 790 -35.45 -68.01 15.04
N SER A 791 -35.60 -68.48 16.28
CA SER A 791 -36.21 -69.78 16.58
C SER A 791 -37.70 -69.68 16.91
N SER A 792 -38.37 -70.83 17.03
CA SER A 792 -39.78 -70.87 17.45
C SER A 792 -40.03 -70.27 18.85
N ALA A 793 -38.98 -70.13 19.67
CA ALA A 793 -39.11 -69.56 21.01
C ALA A 793 -39.34 -68.05 21.01
N SER A 794 -38.87 -67.33 19.99
CA SER A 794 -38.99 -65.86 19.86
C SER A 794 -40.03 -65.43 18.82
N GLU A 795 -40.66 -66.38 18.10
CA GLU A 795 -41.65 -66.10 17.05
C GLU A 795 -42.81 -65.22 17.54
N ALA A 796 -43.31 -65.46 18.76
CA ALA A 796 -44.37 -64.65 19.36
C ALA A 796 -43.90 -63.22 19.68
N ALA A 797 -42.67 -63.06 20.18
CA ALA A 797 -42.07 -61.76 20.47
C ALA A 797 -41.86 -60.93 19.20
N ARG A 798 -41.29 -61.56 18.16
CA ARG A 798 -41.14 -60.98 16.82
C ARG A 798 -42.46 -60.50 16.24
N GLN A 799 -43.49 -61.35 16.25
CA GLN A 799 -44.80 -61.00 15.71
C GLN A 799 -45.46 -59.88 16.52
N SER A 800 -45.28 -59.86 17.85
CA SER A 800 -45.80 -58.80 18.72
C SER A 800 -45.22 -57.42 18.36
N ILE A 801 -43.90 -57.35 18.07
CA ILE A 801 -43.24 -56.11 17.64
C ILE A 801 -43.85 -55.62 16.31
N ILE A 802 -44.01 -56.51 15.33
CA ILE A 802 -44.59 -56.20 14.01
C ILE A 802 -46.04 -55.70 14.15
N ASP A 803 -46.90 -56.45 14.84
CA ASP A 803 -48.34 -56.16 14.89
C ASP A 803 -48.66 -54.92 15.75
N THR A 804 -47.91 -54.70 16.83
CA THR A 804 -48.16 -53.61 17.78
C THR A 804 -47.60 -52.28 17.29
N TYR A 805 -46.40 -52.29 16.69
CA TYR A 805 -45.67 -51.08 16.33
C TYR A 805 -45.52 -50.89 14.82
N ASN A 806 -46.11 -51.76 14.00
CA ASN A 806 -46.03 -51.70 12.54
C ASN A 806 -44.58 -51.72 12.01
N TRP A 807 -43.69 -52.46 12.69
CA TRP A 807 -42.31 -52.61 12.26
C TRP A 807 -42.19 -53.48 11.01
N THR A 808 -41.23 -53.13 10.14
CA THR A 808 -40.75 -53.99 9.05
C THR A 808 -39.46 -54.68 9.48
N ILE A 809 -39.54 -55.96 9.84
CA ILE A 809 -38.37 -56.79 10.22
C ILE A 809 -37.93 -57.63 9.02
N ASN A 810 -36.74 -57.35 8.50
CA ASN A 810 -36.09 -58.09 7.42
C ASN A 810 -34.99 -58.99 8.00
N ASP A 811 -35.34 -60.24 8.32
CA ASP A 811 -34.44 -61.26 8.87
C ASP A 811 -34.35 -62.51 7.97
N ASP A 812 -33.48 -63.46 8.32
CA ASP A 812 -33.26 -64.69 7.52
C ASP A 812 -34.34 -65.77 7.75
N GLY A 813 -35.43 -65.40 8.42
CA GLY A 813 -36.57 -66.27 8.72
C GLY A 813 -36.35 -67.24 9.88
N LEU A 814 -37.34 -68.13 10.06
CA LEU A 814 -37.35 -69.14 11.11
C LEU A 814 -36.23 -70.19 10.92
N GLN A 815 -35.52 -70.52 11.99
CA GLN A 815 -34.57 -71.62 12.03
C GLN A 815 -35.33 -72.96 11.87
N PRO A 816 -35.01 -73.78 10.83
CA PRO A 816 -35.73 -75.02 10.54
C PRO A 816 -35.68 -76.10 11.61
#